data_AF-A0A943LWC0-F1
#
_entry.id   AF-A0A943LWC0-F1
#
_cell.length_a   1.000
_cell.length_b   1.000
_cell.length_c   1.000
_cell.angle_alpha   90.00
_cell.angle_beta   90.00
_cell.angle_gamma   90.00
#
_symmetry.space_group_name_H-M   'P 1'
#
loop_
_entity.id
_entity.type
_entity.pdbx_description
1 polymer ?
#
loop_
_entity_poly.entity_id
_entity_poly.type
_entity_poly.pdbx_seq_one_letter_code
_entity_poly.pdbx_strand_id
1 'polypeptide(L)'
;MRKFYLFLPTLAALALGCSDDKTNELPPPSEGPALTVKIVSVERTKVSFELTTDEAVDYAYVILPSDQQAPASAEALFAGGAKTGMFDRTTVTIDDQSVSGNNTYTLYAAARTINPFVYSQVATASVDTHFDYTEAITLDAVTLNSFTYHIKPESEGEYRHICCRKSDYDWLVAYLGINPAMYVGTFGFRSDAEQSFSFEDAFVDESDNPVRIYSGTEYLIIYGMSDPDNSYKVLSAETLLFSTVKADEAPYGIGIKVENITSLAADVTITPEEGIERYRMMAATTADYDGYWIEGESVVRGAIIGDPSDHSQEYTETKTMCVAGLKPDTEYTVGVVGFDKENREKVVFYKFTTTQPTGPAPTIAIDPQPVDEPWHEVSLNVKVQHALNMWVCLETKAKYDQVLDQPGFSGTLGDIIHNNGIQLTPEQLQKALTEGILCQSEELNPYTEYMYGFYAVNEELVTTTETYVFRTEAAPTVDLRMQLVGDYEAAITDLDGQPHTFRVTVSDGPNEALKTQYELKNQLVMLGFEPCGIAYRSPQELLDNGWAATDEEANANYGPKIILEVKQDNTVATGAVNPSTSELDYCMADFNGSRLHFQGYTTTETGRVISSPVSFPIEVSDDRNTLTIKPYVNDSYQGLFTYFPGVYKGDSPWYGGTDLFRGGSEMVLTRVTEPNAPAGGVKCRPVGSFSLPSRVSVDLSDSSSDESPRMRMMRSYAAHTNR
;
A
#
# COMPACT_ATOMS: atom_id res chain seq x y z
N MET A 1 3.86 -49.58 -19.62
CA MET A 1 4.33 -50.38 -20.78
C MET A 1 5.59 -49.68 -21.30
N ARG A 2 6.71 -50.33 -21.69
CA ARG A 2 7.05 -51.74 -21.95
C ARG A 2 8.14 -52.26 -20.98
N LYS A 3 8.33 -53.58 -20.93
CA LYS A 3 9.32 -54.29 -20.10
C LYS A 3 10.71 -54.32 -20.76
N PHE A 4 11.75 -54.46 -19.95
CA PHE A 4 12.95 -55.25 -20.29
C PHE A 4 13.27 -56.25 -19.16
N TYR A 5 13.90 -57.37 -19.51
CA TYR A 5 14.07 -58.57 -18.67
C TYR A 5 15.55 -58.82 -18.36
N LEU A 6 15.80 -59.43 -17.18
CA LEU A 6 16.86 -60.39 -16.80
C LEU A 6 18.24 -60.34 -17.50
N PHE A 7 19.33 -60.54 -16.74
CA PHE A 7 19.95 -61.87 -16.57
C PHE A 7 21.08 -61.88 -15.52
N LEU A 8 21.02 -62.83 -14.57
CA LEU A 8 22.18 -63.31 -13.80
C LEU A 8 22.92 -64.37 -14.63
N PRO A 9 24.22 -64.59 -14.38
CA PRO A 9 24.59 -65.98 -14.08
C PRO A 9 25.65 -66.12 -12.98
N THR A 10 25.38 -67.02 -12.03
CA THR A 10 26.41 -67.73 -11.26
C THR A 10 26.94 -68.91 -12.08
N LEU A 11 28.27 -69.11 -12.11
CA LEU A 11 28.86 -70.35 -12.60
C LEU A 11 30.10 -70.71 -11.78
N ALA A 12 30.18 -71.95 -11.32
CA ALA A 12 31.32 -72.50 -10.61
C ALA A 12 31.58 -73.95 -11.04
N ALA A 13 32.81 -74.27 -11.49
CA ALA A 13 33.49 -75.57 -11.29
C ALA A 13 34.83 -75.66 -12.06
N LEU A 14 35.94 -75.68 -11.30
CA LEU A 14 37.06 -76.66 -11.36
C LEU A 14 37.64 -77.14 -12.72
N ALA A 15 38.94 -76.86 -12.99
CA ALA A 15 40.06 -77.80 -12.71
C ALA A 15 41.33 -77.65 -13.62
N LEU A 16 42.49 -77.43 -12.96
CA LEU A 16 43.85 -77.96 -13.24
C LEU A 16 44.53 -77.84 -14.63
N GLY A 17 45.74 -77.23 -14.66
CA GLY A 17 46.70 -77.40 -15.77
C GLY A 17 48.01 -76.58 -15.69
N CYS A 18 49.06 -77.17 -15.10
CA CYS A 18 50.51 -76.87 -15.32
C CYS A 18 51.13 -75.48 -15.00
N SER A 19 51.79 -75.43 -13.83
CA SER A 19 53.18 -74.96 -13.58
C SER A 19 53.99 -74.34 -14.73
N ASP A 20 54.54 -73.14 -14.49
CA ASP A 20 56.01 -72.96 -14.36
C ASP A 20 56.36 -71.70 -13.53
N ASP A 21 57.51 -71.68 -12.88
CA ASP A 21 57.93 -70.62 -11.95
C ASP A 21 58.34 -69.33 -12.67
N LYS A 22 57.59 -68.25 -12.43
CA LYS A 22 58.16 -66.89 -12.37
C LYS A 22 57.57 -66.13 -11.20
N THR A 23 58.47 -65.55 -10.40
CA THR A 23 58.16 -64.51 -9.42
C THR A 23 57.65 -63.26 -10.16
N ASN A 24 56.35 -63.25 -10.46
CA ASN A 24 55.66 -62.01 -10.72
C ASN A 24 55.59 -61.28 -9.38
N GLU A 25 56.51 -60.34 -9.18
CA GLU A 25 56.22 -59.17 -8.37
C GLU A 25 54.83 -58.67 -8.80
N LEU A 26 53.91 -58.56 -7.84
CA LEU A 26 52.66 -57.85 -8.11
C LEU A 26 53.08 -56.47 -8.65
N PRO A 27 52.47 -55.98 -9.75
CA PRO A 27 52.72 -54.60 -10.15
C PRO A 27 52.50 -53.72 -8.91
N PRO A 28 53.38 -52.73 -8.66
CA PRO A 28 53.25 -51.89 -7.47
C PRO A 28 51.81 -51.36 -7.41
N PRO A 29 51.20 -51.29 -6.22
CA PRO A 29 49.85 -50.75 -6.09
C PRO A 29 49.82 -49.41 -6.81
N SER A 30 48.87 -49.25 -7.74
CA SER A 30 48.74 -48.04 -8.54
C SER A 30 48.78 -46.86 -7.59
N GLU A 31 49.79 -46.00 -7.72
CA GLU A 31 49.75 -44.71 -7.04
C GLU A 31 48.47 -44.03 -7.54
N GLY A 32 47.62 -43.62 -6.58
CA GLY A 32 46.41 -42.87 -6.91
C GLY A 32 46.76 -41.50 -7.46
N PRO A 33 45.80 -40.81 -8.11
CA PRO A 33 46.06 -39.50 -8.70
C PRO A 33 46.65 -38.55 -7.67
N ALA A 34 47.64 -37.76 -8.07
CA ALA A 34 48.17 -36.73 -7.21
C ALA A 34 47.09 -35.67 -6.92
N LEU A 35 47.05 -35.20 -5.67
CA LEU A 35 46.19 -34.09 -5.29
C LEU A 35 46.99 -33.12 -4.42
N THR A 36 46.91 -31.84 -4.76
CA THR A 36 47.46 -30.73 -3.97
C THR A 36 46.35 -29.74 -3.65
N VAL A 37 46.40 -29.21 -2.42
CA VAL A 37 45.48 -28.19 -1.89
C VAL A 37 46.28 -26.91 -1.69
N LYS A 38 45.76 -25.79 -2.18
CA LYS A 38 46.34 -24.46 -1.96
C LYS A 38 45.25 -23.50 -1.49
N ILE A 39 45.38 -22.96 -0.29
CA ILE A 39 44.52 -21.84 0.15
C ILE A 39 44.87 -20.60 -0.69
N VAL A 40 43.84 -19.93 -1.22
CA VAL A 40 43.93 -18.72 -2.04
C VAL A 40 43.65 -17.49 -1.18
N SER A 41 42.56 -17.52 -0.40
CA SER A 41 42.20 -16.49 0.58
C SER A 41 41.42 -17.10 1.74
N VAL A 42 41.47 -16.44 2.89
CA VAL A 42 40.63 -16.73 4.05
C VAL A 42 40.03 -15.42 4.53
N GLU A 43 38.74 -15.45 4.80
CA GLU A 43 37.92 -14.40 5.41
C GLU A 43 37.24 -15.00 6.65
N ARG A 44 36.53 -14.21 7.46
CA ARG A 44 35.86 -14.72 8.67
C ARG A 44 34.79 -15.77 8.35
N THR A 45 34.05 -15.60 7.26
CA THR A 45 32.91 -16.45 6.85
C THR A 45 33.11 -17.17 5.51
N LYS A 46 34.32 -17.11 4.94
CA LYS A 46 34.62 -17.69 3.63
C LYS A 46 36.07 -18.16 3.55
N VAL A 47 36.29 -19.30 2.91
CA VAL A 47 37.63 -19.74 2.47
C VAL A 47 37.60 -20.04 0.97
N SER A 48 38.60 -19.53 0.25
CA SER A 48 38.79 -19.81 -1.18
C SER A 48 40.05 -20.65 -1.33
N PHE A 49 39.97 -21.78 -2.05
CA PHE A 49 41.10 -22.69 -2.24
C PHE A 49 41.11 -23.34 -3.63
N GLU A 50 42.28 -23.76 -4.06
CA GLU A 50 42.52 -24.49 -5.30
C GLU A 50 42.84 -25.96 -5.00
N LEU A 51 42.16 -26.87 -5.71
CA LEU A 51 42.54 -28.27 -5.81
C LEU A 51 43.22 -28.48 -7.16
N THR A 52 44.41 -29.07 -7.18
CA THR A 52 45.12 -29.42 -8.42
C THR A 52 45.51 -30.89 -8.44
N THR A 53 45.19 -31.56 -9.55
CA THR A 53 45.43 -32.97 -9.83
C THR A 53 46.12 -33.18 -11.19
N ASP A 54 46.70 -34.35 -11.39
CA ASP A 54 47.29 -34.81 -12.64
C ASP A 54 46.27 -35.52 -13.55
N GLU A 55 45.53 -36.49 -13.01
CA GLU A 55 44.65 -37.38 -13.79
C GLU A 55 43.28 -37.73 -13.15
N ALA A 56 42.95 -37.20 -11.96
CA ALA A 56 41.65 -37.45 -11.35
C ALA A 56 40.47 -36.83 -12.14
N VAL A 57 39.29 -37.44 -11.99
CA VAL A 57 38.04 -37.01 -12.62
C VAL A 57 37.13 -36.31 -11.61
N ASP A 58 37.01 -36.87 -10.41
CA ASP A 58 36.16 -36.33 -9.33
C ASP A 58 37.01 -35.93 -8.11
N TYR A 59 36.51 -34.96 -7.34
CA TYR A 59 37.02 -34.62 -6.01
C TYR A 59 35.91 -34.66 -4.95
N ALA A 60 36.33 -34.82 -3.71
CA ALA A 60 35.54 -34.65 -2.51
C ALA A 60 36.32 -33.81 -1.49
N TYR A 61 35.65 -32.99 -0.71
CA TYR A 61 36.26 -32.25 0.38
C TYR A 61 35.30 -31.95 1.54
N VAL A 62 35.88 -31.69 2.72
CA VAL A 62 35.17 -31.19 3.89
C VAL A 62 36.07 -30.26 4.68
N ILE A 63 35.50 -29.22 5.28
CA ILE A 63 36.18 -28.31 6.20
C ILE A 63 35.60 -28.59 7.59
N LEU A 64 36.43 -29.05 8.52
CA LEU A 64 36.02 -29.40 9.89
C LEU A 64 36.80 -28.54 10.89
N PRO A 65 36.21 -28.15 12.04
CA PRO A 65 36.95 -27.58 13.16
C PRO A 65 38.16 -28.46 13.51
N SER A 66 39.30 -27.84 13.83
CA SER A 66 40.58 -28.56 13.97
C SER A 66 40.64 -29.55 15.14
N ASP A 67 39.66 -29.52 16.04
CA ASP A 67 39.47 -30.47 17.14
C ASP A 67 38.54 -31.64 16.78
N GLN A 68 37.83 -31.60 15.65
CA GLN A 68 37.03 -32.72 15.16
C GLN A 68 37.89 -33.84 14.56
N GLN A 69 37.31 -35.04 14.54
CA GLN A 69 38.00 -36.24 14.05
C GLN A 69 38.18 -36.20 12.53
N ALA A 70 39.44 -36.28 12.08
CA ALA A 70 39.79 -36.38 10.68
C ALA A 70 39.12 -37.58 9.96
N PRO A 71 38.72 -37.44 8.68
CA PRO A 71 38.24 -38.55 7.86
C PRO A 71 39.22 -39.73 7.83
N ALA A 72 38.71 -40.94 8.02
CA ALA A 72 39.55 -42.14 8.17
C ALA A 72 40.34 -42.53 6.90
N SER A 73 39.85 -42.16 5.72
CA SER A 73 40.50 -42.35 4.42
C SER A 73 39.82 -41.50 3.34
N ALA A 74 40.34 -41.54 2.11
CA ALA A 74 39.70 -40.91 0.94
C ALA A 74 38.34 -41.55 0.61
N GLU A 75 38.22 -42.88 0.72
CA GLU A 75 36.96 -43.61 0.58
C GLU A 75 35.91 -43.11 1.59
N ALA A 76 36.33 -42.93 2.85
CA ALA A 76 35.46 -42.43 3.91
C ALA A 76 35.03 -40.97 3.66
N LEU A 77 35.90 -40.15 3.06
CA LEU A 77 35.57 -38.79 2.62
C LEU A 77 34.43 -38.83 1.57
N PHE A 78 34.62 -39.58 0.49
CA PHE A 78 33.62 -39.72 -0.59
C PHE A 78 32.30 -40.38 -0.14
N ALA A 79 32.30 -41.16 0.94
CA ALA A 79 31.09 -41.81 1.48
C ALA A 79 30.42 -41.01 2.62
N GLY A 80 31.13 -40.08 3.25
CA GLY A 80 30.78 -39.48 4.54
C GLY A 80 30.02 -38.15 4.49
N GLY A 81 29.37 -37.81 3.37
CA GLY A 81 28.69 -36.52 3.21
C GLY A 81 29.62 -35.34 2.90
N ALA A 82 30.83 -35.59 2.40
CA ALA A 82 31.70 -34.55 1.87
C ALA A 82 31.06 -33.86 0.64
N LYS A 83 31.39 -32.59 0.43
CA LYS A 83 31.03 -31.87 -0.80
C LYS A 83 31.82 -32.49 -1.96
N THR A 84 31.16 -32.81 -3.06
CA THR A 84 31.78 -33.47 -4.22
C THR A 84 31.63 -32.66 -5.51
N GLY A 85 32.56 -32.84 -6.44
CA GLY A 85 32.53 -32.18 -7.74
C GLY A 85 33.43 -32.88 -8.76
N MET A 86 33.43 -32.35 -9.98
CA MET A 86 34.24 -32.88 -11.09
C MET A 86 35.31 -31.88 -11.53
N PHE A 87 36.44 -32.39 -12.01
CA PHE A 87 37.52 -31.59 -12.58
C PHE A 87 37.22 -31.23 -14.04
N ASP A 88 36.82 -29.97 -14.30
CA ASP A 88 36.74 -29.41 -15.67
C ASP A 88 38.11 -29.33 -16.36
N ARG A 89 39.18 -29.22 -15.55
CA ARG A 89 40.60 -29.19 -15.91
C ARG A 89 41.40 -29.77 -14.73
N THR A 90 42.72 -29.90 -14.89
CA THR A 90 43.66 -30.28 -13.82
C THR A 90 43.60 -29.44 -12.54
N THR A 91 42.95 -28.27 -12.56
CA THR A 91 42.78 -27.39 -11.40
C THR A 91 41.34 -26.89 -11.33
N VAL A 92 40.78 -26.86 -10.12
CA VAL A 92 39.49 -26.23 -9.78
C VAL A 92 39.70 -25.26 -8.61
N THR A 93 39.02 -24.11 -8.66
CA THR A 93 38.95 -23.13 -7.56
C THR A 93 37.59 -23.25 -6.89
N ILE A 94 37.59 -23.31 -5.56
CA ILE A 94 36.41 -23.55 -4.74
C ILE A 94 36.31 -22.43 -3.70
N ASP A 95 35.14 -21.81 -3.66
CA ASP A 95 34.76 -20.79 -2.68
C ASP A 95 33.76 -21.45 -1.71
N ASP A 96 34.12 -21.57 -0.42
CA ASP A 96 33.26 -22.21 0.59
C ASP A 96 32.96 -21.28 1.77
N GLN A 97 31.70 -21.31 2.22
CA GLN A 97 31.16 -20.51 3.32
C GLN A 97 30.94 -21.31 4.62
N SER A 98 31.41 -22.56 4.70
CA SER A 98 31.24 -23.43 5.88
C SER A 98 32.17 -23.09 7.07
N VAL A 99 32.67 -21.86 7.16
CA VAL A 99 33.56 -21.39 8.23
C VAL A 99 32.93 -20.19 8.93
N SER A 100 33.25 -20.01 10.21
CA SER A 100 32.88 -18.85 11.02
C SER A 100 34.13 -18.24 11.66
N GLY A 101 34.03 -16.96 12.01
CA GLY A 101 35.14 -16.15 12.54
C GLY A 101 35.65 -16.64 13.89
N ASN A 102 36.91 -16.32 14.20
CA ASN A 102 37.59 -16.71 15.45
C ASN A 102 37.62 -18.23 15.71
N ASN A 103 37.81 -19.02 14.66
CA ASN A 103 37.93 -20.48 14.72
C ASN A 103 39.16 -20.96 13.94
N THR A 104 39.53 -22.23 14.13
CA THR A 104 40.53 -22.90 13.28
C THR A 104 39.93 -24.17 12.70
N TYR A 105 40.15 -24.38 11.41
CA TYR A 105 39.65 -25.52 10.67
C TYR A 105 40.78 -26.27 9.97
N THR A 106 40.54 -27.54 9.69
CA THR A 106 41.31 -28.32 8.74
C THR A 106 40.43 -28.66 7.54
N LEU A 107 40.86 -28.22 6.36
CA LEU A 107 40.33 -28.66 5.07
C LEU A 107 40.94 -30.02 4.76
N TYR A 108 40.09 -31.01 4.50
CA TYR A 108 40.46 -32.34 4.00
C TYR A 108 39.90 -32.50 2.60
N ALA A 109 40.74 -32.87 1.63
CA ALA A 109 40.33 -33.12 0.25
C ALA A 109 40.91 -34.43 -0.28
N ALA A 110 40.16 -35.13 -1.14
CA ALA A 110 40.63 -36.29 -1.87
C ALA A 110 40.06 -36.26 -3.30
N ALA A 111 40.72 -36.97 -4.21
CA ALA A 111 40.33 -37.09 -5.61
C ALA A 111 40.30 -38.55 -6.04
N ARG A 112 39.65 -38.86 -7.16
CA ARG A 112 39.64 -40.22 -7.71
C ARG A 112 39.64 -40.28 -9.23
N THR A 113 40.29 -41.29 -9.77
CA THR A 113 40.13 -41.76 -11.15
C THR A 113 38.93 -42.71 -11.24
N ILE A 114 38.34 -42.85 -12.43
CA ILE A 114 37.19 -43.75 -12.67
C ILE A 114 37.60 -45.03 -13.42
N ASN A 115 38.62 -44.96 -14.29
CA ASN A 115 39.14 -46.12 -15.04
C ASN A 115 40.69 -46.05 -15.13
N PRO A 116 41.45 -46.77 -14.29
CA PRO A 116 40.99 -47.58 -13.15
C PRO A 116 40.34 -46.72 -12.05
N PHE A 117 39.56 -47.34 -11.17
CA PHE A 117 38.94 -46.66 -10.03
C PHE A 117 39.91 -46.64 -8.85
N VAL A 118 40.60 -45.51 -8.63
CA VAL A 118 41.64 -45.35 -7.60
C VAL A 118 41.51 -44.00 -6.91
N TYR A 119 41.61 -43.97 -5.58
CA TYR A 119 41.58 -42.75 -4.77
C TYR A 119 42.99 -42.18 -4.56
N SER A 120 43.08 -40.85 -4.47
CA SER A 120 44.28 -40.15 -3.99
C SER A 120 44.52 -40.39 -2.49
N GLN A 121 45.68 -39.97 -2.00
CA GLN A 121 45.82 -39.69 -0.57
C GLN A 121 44.94 -38.48 -0.18
N VAL A 122 44.56 -38.38 1.11
CA VAL A 122 43.87 -37.20 1.63
C VAL A 122 44.87 -36.05 1.76
N ALA A 123 44.68 -35.00 0.98
CA ALA A 123 45.42 -33.76 1.09
C ALA A 123 44.77 -32.86 2.15
N THR A 124 45.59 -32.10 2.90
CA THR A 124 45.11 -31.26 4.00
C THR A 124 45.69 -29.85 3.96
N ALA A 125 44.91 -28.88 4.45
CA ALA A 125 45.36 -27.52 4.70
C ALA A 125 44.70 -26.94 5.95
N SER A 126 45.46 -26.17 6.73
CA SER A 126 44.93 -25.40 7.86
C SER A 126 44.30 -24.10 7.40
N VAL A 127 43.17 -23.74 8.01
CA VAL A 127 42.42 -22.50 7.78
C VAL A 127 42.22 -21.84 9.15
N ASP A 128 42.55 -20.55 9.26
CA ASP A 128 42.46 -19.78 10.50
C ASP A 128 41.63 -18.52 10.23
N THR A 129 40.56 -18.32 10.99
CA THR A 129 39.60 -17.21 10.81
C THR A 129 39.69 -16.17 11.93
N HIS A 130 40.77 -16.15 12.72
CA HIS A 130 41.04 -15.11 13.71
C HIS A 130 41.50 -13.80 13.04
N PHE A 131 40.52 -12.98 12.63
CA PHE A 131 40.74 -11.62 12.13
C PHE A 131 40.20 -10.58 13.11
N ASP A 132 40.95 -9.52 13.40
CA ASP A 132 40.47 -8.43 14.26
C ASP A 132 39.26 -7.72 13.64
N TYR A 133 38.31 -7.29 14.48
CA TYR A 133 37.20 -6.43 14.04
C TYR A 133 37.74 -5.03 13.72
N THR A 134 37.81 -4.67 12.44
CA THR A 134 38.31 -3.37 11.96
C THR A 134 37.22 -2.47 11.40
N GLU A 135 36.27 -3.04 10.66
CA GLU A 135 35.11 -2.34 10.10
C GLU A 135 33.95 -2.26 11.10
N ALA A 136 33.06 -1.28 10.95
CA ALA A 136 31.93 -1.08 11.86
C ALA A 136 30.91 -2.24 11.85
N ILE A 137 30.73 -2.88 10.68
CA ILE A 137 29.93 -4.10 10.50
C ILE A 137 30.85 -5.20 9.98
N THR A 138 30.91 -6.34 10.68
CA THR A 138 31.69 -7.51 10.25
C THR A 138 30.83 -8.78 10.35
N LEU A 139 30.87 -9.68 9.34
CA LEU A 139 30.22 -10.99 9.45
C LEU A 139 31.07 -11.98 10.25
N ASP A 140 30.41 -12.76 11.11
CA ASP A 140 31.01 -13.79 11.95
C ASP A 140 30.58 -15.21 11.55
N ALA A 141 29.33 -15.40 11.15
CA ALA A 141 28.82 -16.69 10.68
C ALA A 141 27.69 -16.48 9.69
N VAL A 142 27.57 -17.36 8.69
CA VAL A 142 26.45 -17.40 7.76
C VAL A 142 26.14 -18.87 7.45
N THR A 143 24.87 -19.25 7.56
CA THR A 143 24.39 -20.62 7.29
C THR A 143 23.20 -20.59 6.32
N LEU A 144 22.41 -21.67 6.26
CA LEU A 144 21.17 -21.74 5.47
C LEU A 144 20.08 -20.81 6.03
N ASN A 145 19.93 -20.78 7.35
CA ASN A 145 18.80 -20.17 8.08
C ASN A 145 19.26 -19.31 9.27
N SER A 146 20.57 -19.12 9.47
CA SER A 146 21.11 -18.29 10.54
C SER A 146 22.32 -17.47 10.09
N PHE A 147 22.58 -16.38 10.81
CA PHE A 147 23.78 -15.57 10.64
C PHE A 147 24.16 -14.86 11.94
N THR A 148 25.43 -14.51 12.05
CA THR A 148 25.98 -13.68 13.12
C THR A 148 26.76 -12.53 12.50
N TYR A 149 26.54 -11.31 12.98
CA TYR A 149 27.37 -10.15 12.66
C TYR A 149 27.83 -9.45 13.93
N HIS A 150 29.03 -8.88 13.86
CA HIS A 150 29.63 -8.05 14.87
C HIS A 150 29.44 -6.57 14.53
N ILE A 151 29.05 -5.77 15.53
CA ILE A 151 29.06 -4.31 15.43
C ILE A 151 30.15 -3.75 16.32
N LYS A 152 31.02 -2.94 15.69
CA LYS A 152 32.07 -2.18 16.35
C LYS A 152 31.78 -0.69 16.20
N PRO A 153 31.28 -0.01 17.26
CA PRO A 153 30.89 1.40 17.15
C PRO A 153 32.06 2.33 16.78
N GLU A 154 31.82 3.29 15.89
CA GLU A 154 32.82 4.30 15.52
C GLU A 154 33.22 5.23 16.70
N SER A 155 32.34 5.38 17.69
CA SER A 155 32.53 6.25 18.85
C SER A 155 31.68 5.79 20.05
N GLU A 156 32.00 6.25 21.25
CA GLU A 156 31.17 6.03 22.45
C GLU A 156 29.78 6.69 22.29
N GLY A 157 28.72 5.90 22.41
CA GLY A 157 27.33 6.36 22.32
C GLY A 157 26.36 5.22 22.02
N GLU A 158 25.06 5.51 22.05
CA GLU A 158 24.04 4.58 21.54
C GLU A 158 24.11 4.52 20.01
N TYR A 159 23.95 3.33 19.46
CA TYR A 159 23.79 3.08 18.04
C TYR A 159 22.56 2.21 17.79
N ARG A 160 22.11 2.20 16.54
CA ARG A 160 21.12 1.24 16.06
C ARG A 160 21.66 0.34 14.96
N HIS A 161 21.11 -0.87 14.91
CA HIS A 161 21.42 -1.84 13.87
C HIS A 161 20.18 -2.70 13.51
N ILE A 162 20.11 -3.16 12.27
CA ILE A 162 19.10 -4.12 11.81
C ILE A 162 19.66 -4.98 10.68
N CYS A 163 19.15 -6.20 10.53
CA CYS A 163 19.24 -6.96 9.31
C CYS A 163 17.85 -7.09 8.67
N CYS A 164 17.75 -6.89 7.36
CA CYS A 164 16.50 -6.99 6.61
C CYS A 164 16.73 -7.69 5.26
N ARG A 165 15.68 -8.29 4.66
CA ARG A 165 15.79 -8.84 3.30
C ARG A 165 16.01 -7.71 2.31
N LYS A 166 16.96 -7.89 1.39
CA LYS A 166 17.34 -6.84 0.43
C LYS A 166 16.16 -6.39 -0.45
N SER A 167 15.30 -7.31 -0.88
CA SER A 167 14.11 -7.01 -1.69
C SER A 167 13.05 -6.20 -0.93
N ASP A 168 12.84 -6.47 0.36
CA ASP A 168 11.90 -5.70 1.20
C ASP A 168 12.43 -4.27 1.43
N TYR A 169 13.74 -4.14 1.66
CA TYR A 169 14.41 -2.84 1.75
C TYR A 169 14.27 -2.04 0.44
N ASP A 170 14.64 -2.62 -0.70
CA ASP A 170 14.59 -1.95 -2.01
C ASP A 170 13.17 -1.53 -2.39
N TRP A 171 12.17 -2.35 -2.06
CA TRP A 171 10.77 -2.03 -2.28
C TRP A 171 10.31 -0.84 -1.42
N LEU A 172 10.71 -0.76 -0.13
CA LEU A 172 10.42 0.39 0.71
C LEU A 172 11.16 1.66 0.25
N VAL A 173 12.41 1.54 -0.23
CA VAL A 173 13.14 2.66 -0.85
C VAL A 173 12.40 3.17 -2.08
N ALA A 174 11.96 2.27 -2.97
CA ALA A 174 11.24 2.63 -4.19
C ALA A 174 9.87 3.26 -3.91
N TYR A 175 9.16 2.82 -2.86
CA TYR A 175 7.81 3.27 -2.55
C TYR A 175 7.76 4.53 -1.65
N LEU A 176 8.64 4.64 -0.66
CA LEU A 176 8.65 5.73 0.34
C LEU A 176 9.80 6.73 0.17
N GLY A 177 10.80 6.45 -0.67
CA GLY A 177 11.98 7.30 -0.82
C GLY A 177 12.91 7.30 0.41
N ILE A 178 12.84 6.28 1.25
CA ILE A 178 13.68 6.16 2.46
C ILE A 178 15.14 5.84 2.11
N ASN A 179 16.02 6.01 3.10
CA ASN A 179 17.45 5.72 3.02
C ASN A 179 17.86 4.84 4.21
N PRO A 180 19.10 4.29 4.25
CA PRO A 180 19.50 3.36 5.31
C PRO A 180 19.35 3.96 6.72
N ALA A 181 19.71 5.23 6.91
CA ALA A 181 19.64 5.91 8.20
C ALA A 181 18.19 6.06 8.72
N MET A 182 17.24 6.42 7.85
CA MET A 182 15.81 6.44 8.18
C MET A 182 15.27 5.04 8.50
N TYR A 183 15.74 4.02 7.79
CA TYR A 183 15.33 2.63 8.02
C TYR A 183 15.77 2.15 9.41
N VAL A 184 17.07 2.23 9.71
CA VAL A 184 17.63 1.74 10.98
C VAL A 184 17.20 2.58 12.18
N GLY A 185 16.96 3.89 12.00
CA GLY A 185 16.35 4.75 13.03
C GLY A 185 14.93 4.36 13.42
N THR A 186 14.16 3.80 12.48
CA THR A 186 12.76 3.37 12.70
C THR A 186 12.68 1.95 13.26
N PHE A 187 13.38 1.00 12.63
CA PHE A 187 13.19 -0.43 12.86
C PHE A 187 14.31 -1.07 13.69
N GLY A 188 15.47 -0.43 13.81
CA GLY A 188 16.68 -1.05 14.34
C GLY A 188 16.76 -1.17 15.86
N PHE A 189 17.32 -2.29 16.30
CA PHE A 189 17.67 -2.58 17.69
C PHE A 189 18.69 -1.59 18.22
N ARG A 190 18.61 -1.27 19.52
CA ARG A 190 19.53 -0.36 20.20
C ARG A 190 20.62 -1.09 20.97
N SER A 191 21.82 -0.53 20.94
CA SER A 191 22.92 -0.93 21.83
C SER A 191 23.92 0.23 22.01
N ASP A 192 24.78 0.12 23.02
CA ASP A 192 25.82 1.07 23.39
C ASP A 192 27.22 0.38 23.53
N ALA A 193 27.33 -0.89 23.13
CA ALA A 193 28.53 -1.71 23.32
C ALA A 193 28.97 -2.44 22.04
N GLU A 194 30.29 -2.65 21.89
CA GLU A 194 30.87 -3.54 20.87
C GLU A 194 30.47 -4.99 21.16
N GLN A 195 29.69 -5.62 20.28
CA GLN A 195 29.19 -6.99 20.45
C GLN A 195 28.75 -7.66 19.14
N SER A 196 28.58 -8.99 19.18
CA SER A 196 28.02 -9.78 18.07
C SER A 196 26.55 -10.14 18.32
N PHE A 197 25.74 -10.09 17.26
CA PHE A 197 24.32 -10.41 17.25
C PHE A 197 24.07 -11.62 16.34
N SER A 198 23.41 -12.64 16.88
CA SER A 198 23.07 -13.89 16.18
C SER A 198 21.57 -14.02 15.99
N PHE A 199 21.16 -14.42 14.78
CA PHE A 199 19.77 -14.62 14.41
C PHE A 199 19.61 -15.96 13.69
N GLU A 200 18.52 -16.68 13.96
CA GLU A 200 18.23 -18.03 13.47
C GLU A 200 16.73 -18.15 13.15
N ASP A 201 16.39 -18.74 12.01
CA ASP A 201 15.04 -18.94 11.44
C ASP A 201 14.21 -17.67 11.22
N ALA A 202 13.85 -16.98 12.30
CA ALA A 202 13.12 -15.73 12.27
C ALA A 202 13.41 -14.90 13.53
N PHE A 203 13.27 -13.58 13.41
CA PHE A 203 13.32 -12.65 14.54
C PHE A 203 12.32 -11.52 14.33
N VAL A 204 12.15 -10.68 15.35
CA VAL A 204 11.20 -9.56 15.35
C VAL A 204 11.99 -8.27 15.56
N ASP A 205 11.74 -7.23 14.76
CA ASP A 205 12.38 -5.91 14.87
C ASP A 205 11.80 -5.04 16.01
N GLU A 206 12.33 -3.83 16.25
CA GLU A 206 11.79 -2.95 17.33
C GLU A 206 10.36 -2.40 17.05
N SER A 207 9.80 -2.68 15.87
CA SER A 207 8.44 -2.30 15.47
C SER A 207 7.50 -3.50 15.35
N ASP A 208 7.82 -4.62 16.00
CA ASP A 208 7.07 -5.88 15.99
C ASP A 208 6.90 -6.53 14.59
N ASN A 209 7.74 -6.19 13.60
CA ASN A 209 7.72 -6.84 12.29
C ASN A 209 8.59 -8.11 12.28
N PRO A 210 8.08 -9.26 11.79
CA PRO A 210 8.86 -10.47 11.64
C PRO A 210 9.81 -10.39 10.43
N VAL A 211 11.09 -10.64 10.66
CA VAL A 211 12.13 -10.85 9.64
C VAL A 211 12.48 -12.33 9.60
N ARG A 212 12.31 -12.96 8.44
CA ARG A 212 12.49 -14.41 8.23
C ARG A 212 13.76 -14.71 7.44
N ILE A 213 14.46 -15.77 7.82
CA ILE A 213 15.77 -16.16 7.29
C ILE A 213 15.60 -17.41 6.41
N TYR A 214 15.88 -17.29 5.11
CA TYR A 214 15.77 -18.39 4.14
C TYR A 214 17.09 -18.64 3.43
N SER A 215 17.32 -19.88 2.96
CA SER A 215 18.56 -20.26 2.29
C SER A 215 18.71 -19.60 0.91
N GLY A 216 19.92 -19.15 0.56
CA GLY A 216 20.24 -18.51 -0.73
C GLY A 216 19.53 -17.17 -0.95
N THR A 217 19.35 -16.36 0.11
CA THR A 217 18.61 -15.10 0.08
C THR A 217 19.52 -13.93 0.45
N GLU A 218 19.37 -12.79 -0.24
CA GLU A 218 20.14 -11.57 0.05
C GLU A 218 19.55 -10.76 1.22
N TYR A 219 20.44 -10.36 2.12
CA TYR A 219 20.15 -9.58 3.32
C TYR A 219 21.06 -8.36 3.39
N LEU A 220 20.51 -7.26 3.91
CA LEU A 220 21.20 -6.02 4.17
C LEU A 220 21.26 -5.80 5.68
N ILE A 221 22.46 -5.79 6.25
CA ILE A 221 22.70 -5.24 7.58
C ILE A 221 22.87 -3.74 7.43
N ILE A 222 22.21 -2.97 8.29
CA ILE A 222 22.31 -1.52 8.37
C ILE A 222 22.69 -1.17 9.82
N TYR A 223 23.67 -0.29 10.00
CA TYR A 223 24.11 0.21 11.30
C TYR A 223 24.30 1.73 11.23
N GLY A 224 24.06 2.44 12.34
CA GLY A 224 24.47 3.84 12.47
C GLY A 224 24.31 4.38 13.89
N MET A 225 25.12 5.39 14.22
CA MET A 225 25.07 6.07 15.53
C MET A 225 23.75 6.84 15.71
N SER A 226 23.15 6.71 16.89
CA SER A 226 21.99 7.51 17.31
C SER A 226 22.40 8.98 17.52
N ASP A 227 21.51 9.91 17.18
CA ASP A 227 21.64 11.30 17.60
C ASP A 227 21.50 11.39 19.14
N PRO A 228 22.46 12.02 19.86
CA PRO A 228 22.42 12.10 21.33
C PRO A 228 21.15 12.73 21.91
N ASP A 229 20.49 13.61 21.15
CA ASP A 229 19.24 14.28 21.57
C ASP A 229 17.98 13.52 21.10
N ASN A 230 18.10 12.54 20.20
CA ASN A 230 16.98 11.72 19.71
C ASN A 230 17.42 10.34 19.18
N SER A 231 17.22 9.29 19.98
CA SER A 231 17.59 7.91 19.63
C SER A 231 16.85 7.29 18.45
N TYR A 232 15.81 7.91 17.87
CA TYR A 232 15.19 7.44 16.62
C TYR A 232 15.81 8.09 15.37
N LYS A 233 16.64 9.12 15.54
CA LYS A 233 17.31 9.83 14.46
C LYS A 233 18.73 9.30 14.33
N VAL A 234 19.00 8.59 13.24
CA VAL A 234 20.36 8.20 12.85
C VAL A 234 20.85 9.18 11.79
N LEU A 235 22.04 9.76 11.98
CA LEU A 235 22.56 10.84 11.13
C LEU A 235 23.18 10.32 9.83
N SER A 236 23.88 9.19 9.93
CA SER A 236 24.52 8.46 8.85
C SER A 236 24.46 6.98 9.19
N ALA A 237 24.35 6.14 8.16
CA ALA A 237 24.33 4.69 8.35
C ALA A 237 25.21 4.00 7.31
N GLU A 238 25.94 3.00 7.78
CA GLU A 238 26.70 2.05 6.98
C GLU A 238 25.84 0.83 6.67
N THR A 239 26.21 0.10 5.62
CA THR A 239 25.47 -1.10 5.19
C THR A 239 26.40 -2.21 4.73
N LEU A 240 26.11 -3.44 5.14
CA LEU A 240 26.78 -4.65 4.65
C LEU A 240 25.74 -5.55 3.97
N LEU A 241 25.94 -5.79 2.67
CA LEU A 241 25.14 -6.72 1.86
C LEU A 241 25.77 -8.13 1.91
N PHE A 242 24.96 -9.15 2.13
CA PHE A 242 25.40 -10.55 2.08
C PHE A 242 24.27 -11.48 1.64
N SER A 243 24.60 -12.75 1.40
CA SER A 243 23.62 -13.81 1.12
C SER A 243 23.78 -14.94 2.12
N THR A 244 22.67 -15.53 2.57
CA THR A 244 22.69 -16.83 3.25
C THR A 244 23.17 -17.93 2.29
N VAL A 245 23.70 -19.02 2.84
CA VAL A 245 24.11 -20.20 2.06
C VAL A 245 22.87 -20.76 1.35
N LYS A 246 22.97 -21.08 0.05
CA LYS A 246 21.88 -21.75 -0.68
C LYS A 246 21.83 -23.23 -0.28
N ALA A 247 20.66 -23.75 0.05
CA ALA A 247 20.48 -25.18 0.27
C ALA A 247 20.72 -25.96 -1.04
N ASP A 248 21.40 -27.11 -0.94
CA ASP A 248 21.54 -28.03 -2.08
C ASP A 248 20.17 -28.58 -2.50
N GLU A 249 20.07 -29.07 -3.74
CA GLU A 249 18.84 -29.68 -4.24
C GLU A 249 18.67 -31.11 -3.71
N ALA A 250 17.50 -31.42 -3.16
CA ALA A 250 17.20 -32.78 -2.73
C ALA A 250 17.02 -33.72 -3.95
N PRO A 251 17.59 -34.94 -3.93
CA PRO A 251 17.58 -35.85 -5.09
C PRO A 251 16.23 -36.55 -5.33
N TYR A 252 15.24 -36.34 -4.45
CA TYR A 252 13.94 -37.01 -4.44
C TYR A 252 12.86 -36.19 -5.18
N GLY A 253 11.83 -36.86 -5.70
CA GLY A 253 10.68 -36.23 -6.34
C GLY A 253 9.55 -35.85 -5.38
N ILE A 254 8.67 -34.95 -5.85
CA ILE A 254 7.38 -34.66 -5.22
C ILE A 254 6.32 -34.65 -6.31
N GLY A 255 5.33 -35.53 -6.20
CA GLY A 255 4.15 -35.55 -7.06
C GLY A 255 3.12 -34.52 -6.61
N ILE A 256 2.59 -33.75 -7.57
CA ILE A 256 1.43 -32.87 -7.36
C ILE A 256 0.31 -33.36 -8.28
N LYS A 257 -0.89 -33.51 -7.73
CA LYS A 257 -2.11 -33.88 -8.47
C LYS A 257 -3.23 -32.94 -8.06
N VAL A 258 -3.95 -32.37 -9.02
CA VAL A 258 -5.11 -31.52 -8.76
C VAL A 258 -6.35 -32.14 -9.40
N GLU A 259 -7.40 -32.33 -8.60
CA GLU A 259 -8.67 -32.96 -8.98
C GLU A 259 -9.86 -32.18 -8.42
N ASN A 260 -11.08 -32.61 -8.77
CA ASN A 260 -12.35 -32.01 -8.30
C ASN A 260 -12.40 -30.48 -8.46
N ILE A 261 -11.78 -29.96 -9.52
CA ILE A 261 -11.70 -28.53 -9.80
C ILE A 261 -13.10 -27.99 -10.10
N THR A 262 -13.49 -26.97 -9.35
CA THR A 262 -14.72 -26.19 -9.48
C THR A 262 -14.37 -24.73 -9.77
N SER A 263 -15.36 -23.84 -9.72
CA SER A 263 -15.15 -22.39 -9.85
C SER A 263 -14.49 -21.77 -8.61
N LEU A 264 -14.70 -22.35 -7.41
CA LEU A 264 -14.23 -21.77 -6.13
C LEU A 264 -13.27 -22.65 -5.33
N ALA A 265 -13.06 -23.90 -5.75
CA ALA A 265 -12.24 -24.85 -5.01
C ALA A 265 -11.60 -25.93 -5.90
N ALA A 266 -10.50 -26.50 -5.44
CA ALA A 266 -9.88 -27.69 -6.03
C ALA A 266 -9.26 -28.58 -4.94
N ASP A 267 -9.29 -29.90 -5.14
CA ASP A 267 -8.58 -30.85 -4.28
C ASP A 267 -7.15 -31.01 -4.78
N VAL A 268 -6.17 -30.66 -3.93
CA VAL A 268 -4.74 -30.77 -4.20
C VAL A 268 -4.18 -31.93 -3.38
N THR A 269 -3.66 -32.95 -4.06
CA THR A 269 -2.91 -34.06 -3.45
C THR A 269 -1.42 -33.88 -3.69
N ILE A 270 -0.64 -33.84 -2.61
CA ILE A 270 0.83 -33.86 -2.65
C ILE A 270 1.32 -35.24 -2.23
N THR A 271 2.28 -35.80 -2.98
CA THR A 271 2.87 -37.12 -2.74
C THR A 271 4.39 -37.00 -2.74
N PRO A 272 5.05 -36.88 -1.57
CA PRO A 272 6.51 -36.95 -1.48
C PRO A 272 7.03 -38.35 -1.85
N GLU A 273 8.20 -38.43 -2.49
CA GLU A 273 8.96 -39.68 -2.59
C GLU A 273 9.69 -40.00 -1.27
N GLU A 274 10.02 -41.28 -1.07
CA GLU A 274 10.80 -41.75 0.08
C GLU A 274 12.17 -41.06 0.11
N GLY A 275 12.37 -40.22 1.14
CA GLY A 275 13.56 -39.36 1.29
C GLY A 275 13.24 -37.88 1.52
N ILE A 276 12.05 -37.40 1.14
CA ILE A 276 11.51 -36.13 1.63
C ILE A 276 10.89 -36.37 3.01
N GLU A 277 11.44 -35.72 4.04
CA GLU A 277 10.98 -35.86 5.44
C GLU A 277 9.75 -34.99 5.73
N ARG A 278 9.71 -33.79 5.13
CA ARG A 278 8.66 -32.78 5.33
C ARG A 278 8.51 -31.86 4.12
N TYR A 279 7.33 -31.31 3.90
CA TYR A 279 7.08 -30.30 2.87
C TYR A 279 6.01 -29.29 3.31
N ARG A 280 6.05 -28.11 2.67
CA ARG A 280 5.06 -27.03 2.77
C ARG A 280 4.52 -26.70 1.39
N MET A 281 3.31 -26.20 1.28
CA MET A 281 2.71 -25.81 0.00
C MET A 281 1.94 -24.50 0.08
N MET A 282 1.89 -23.79 -1.05
CA MET A 282 1.07 -22.58 -1.22
C MET A 282 0.35 -22.64 -2.57
N ALA A 283 -0.96 -22.45 -2.56
CA ALA A 283 -1.76 -22.24 -3.76
C ALA A 283 -2.13 -20.75 -3.84
N ALA A 284 -1.69 -20.08 -4.91
CA ALA A 284 -1.97 -18.67 -5.18
C ALA A 284 -2.25 -18.48 -6.68
N THR A 285 -2.73 -17.31 -7.10
CA THR A 285 -2.93 -17.09 -8.54
C THR A 285 -1.57 -17.16 -9.23
N THR A 286 -1.54 -17.55 -10.50
CA THR A 286 -0.29 -17.53 -11.25
C THR A 286 0.31 -16.12 -11.32
N ALA A 287 -0.51 -15.07 -11.37
CA ALA A 287 -0.05 -13.69 -11.37
C ALA A 287 0.71 -13.31 -10.08
N ASP A 288 0.28 -13.83 -8.91
CA ASP A 288 0.99 -13.62 -7.64
C ASP A 288 2.39 -14.27 -7.68
N TYR A 289 2.45 -15.50 -8.20
CA TYR A 289 3.70 -16.24 -8.38
C TYR A 289 4.64 -15.58 -9.39
N ASP A 290 4.12 -15.08 -10.52
CA ASP A 290 4.89 -14.32 -11.50
C ASP A 290 5.46 -13.04 -10.88
N GLY A 291 4.69 -12.38 -10.00
CA GLY A 291 5.14 -11.25 -9.17
C GLY A 291 6.32 -11.60 -8.27
N TYR A 292 6.24 -12.70 -7.51
CA TYR A 292 7.37 -13.18 -6.70
C TYR A 292 8.57 -13.58 -7.56
N TRP A 293 8.35 -14.14 -8.75
CA TRP A 293 9.42 -14.59 -9.63
C TRP A 293 10.24 -13.45 -10.24
N ILE A 294 9.66 -12.25 -10.37
CA ILE A 294 10.38 -11.02 -10.75
C ILE A 294 11.42 -10.63 -9.68
N GLU A 295 11.13 -10.87 -8.40
CA GLU A 295 12.06 -10.60 -7.30
C GLU A 295 13.07 -11.74 -7.05
N GLY A 296 12.76 -12.96 -7.49
CA GLY A 296 13.69 -14.08 -7.56
C GLY A 296 13.20 -15.37 -6.88
N GLU A 297 13.89 -16.48 -7.20
CA GLU A 297 13.59 -17.83 -6.71
C GLU A 297 13.49 -17.92 -5.17
N SER A 298 14.32 -17.16 -4.45
CA SER A 298 14.33 -17.10 -2.99
C SER A 298 13.08 -16.46 -2.39
N VAL A 299 12.50 -15.45 -3.05
CA VAL A 299 11.24 -14.82 -2.62
C VAL A 299 10.07 -15.80 -2.81
N VAL A 300 10.05 -16.52 -3.93
CA VAL A 300 9.04 -17.54 -4.25
C VAL A 300 9.11 -18.69 -3.24
N ARG A 301 10.31 -19.20 -2.95
CA ARG A 301 10.53 -20.22 -1.91
C ARG A 301 10.10 -19.70 -0.54
N GLY A 302 10.49 -18.49 -0.16
CA GLY A 302 10.09 -17.88 1.11
C GLY A 302 8.57 -17.70 1.26
N ALA A 303 7.85 -17.41 0.18
CA ALA A 303 6.40 -17.34 0.19
C ALA A 303 5.75 -18.72 0.43
N ILE A 304 6.27 -19.79 -0.18
CA ILE A 304 5.77 -21.17 0.05
C ILE A 304 6.15 -21.68 1.45
N ILE A 305 7.35 -21.32 1.95
CA ILE A 305 7.83 -21.78 3.26
C ILE A 305 7.06 -21.08 4.39
N GLY A 306 6.71 -19.80 4.25
CA GLY A 306 6.10 -19.03 5.33
C GLY A 306 7.11 -18.75 6.43
N ASP A 307 6.72 -18.87 7.71
CA ASP A 307 7.65 -18.70 8.82
C ASP A 307 8.50 -19.96 9.05
N PRO A 308 9.85 -19.94 8.91
CA PRO A 308 10.66 -21.15 9.06
C PRO A 308 10.46 -21.83 10.42
N SER A 309 10.22 -21.04 11.48
CA SER A 309 10.00 -21.52 12.85
C SER A 309 8.60 -22.12 13.09
N ASP A 310 7.63 -21.89 12.19
CA ASP A 310 6.29 -22.46 12.30
C ASP A 310 6.17 -23.78 11.54
N HIS A 311 6.04 -24.87 12.29
CA HIS A 311 5.85 -26.22 11.75
C HIS A 311 4.37 -26.61 11.58
N SER A 312 3.41 -25.71 11.85
CA SER A 312 1.97 -26.01 11.84
C SER A 312 1.43 -26.39 10.45
N GLN A 313 2.08 -25.90 9.39
CA GLN A 313 1.74 -26.17 7.99
C GLN A 313 2.74 -27.12 7.30
N GLU A 314 3.50 -27.89 8.07
CA GLU A 314 4.36 -28.95 7.54
C GLU A 314 3.64 -30.31 7.45
N TYR A 315 3.87 -31.00 6.34
CA TYR A 315 3.34 -32.33 6.09
C TYR A 315 4.48 -33.31 5.81
N THR A 316 4.41 -34.51 6.40
CA THR A 316 5.44 -35.56 6.26
C THR A 316 4.99 -36.71 5.36
N GLU A 317 3.69 -36.87 5.14
CA GLU A 317 3.08 -37.94 4.35
C GLU A 317 2.27 -37.39 3.17
N THR A 318 1.73 -38.28 2.33
CA THR A 318 0.80 -37.88 1.26
C THR A 318 -0.43 -37.21 1.85
N LYS A 319 -0.68 -35.96 1.47
CA LYS A 319 -1.80 -35.15 1.97
C LYS A 319 -2.69 -34.72 0.81
N THR A 320 -4.01 -34.81 1.00
CA THR A 320 -4.99 -34.14 0.13
C THR A 320 -5.64 -33.00 0.90
N MET A 321 -5.75 -31.84 0.28
CA MET A 321 -6.30 -30.61 0.84
C MET A 321 -7.28 -29.99 -0.16
N CYS A 322 -8.45 -29.60 0.30
CA CYS A 322 -9.35 -28.76 -0.47
C CYS A 322 -8.87 -27.31 -0.33
N VAL A 323 -8.38 -26.74 -1.43
CA VAL A 323 -8.07 -25.31 -1.52
C VAL A 323 -9.35 -24.61 -1.94
N ALA A 324 -9.93 -23.80 -1.06
CA ALA A 324 -11.19 -23.09 -1.26
C ALA A 324 -10.98 -21.56 -1.33
N GLY A 325 -12.02 -20.82 -1.71
CA GLY A 325 -11.93 -19.36 -1.88
C GLY A 325 -11.22 -18.93 -3.18
N LEU A 326 -11.13 -19.85 -4.15
CA LEU A 326 -10.59 -19.55 -5.48
C LEU A 326 -11.55 -18.64 -6.26
N LYS A 327 -11.02 -17.92 -7.24
CA LYS A 327 -11.80 -17.15 -8.21
C LYS A 327 -12.18 -18.03 -9.40
N PRO A 328 -13.39 -17.90 -9.97
CA PRO A 328 -13.76 -18.61 -11.19
C PRO A 328 -12.86 -18.25 -12.39
N ASP A 329 -12.75 -19.16 -13.36
CA ASP A 329 -12.02 -18.98 -14.63
C ASP A 329 -10.59 -18.37 -14.49
N THR A 330 -9.88 -18.72 -13.41
CA THR A 330 -8.61 -18.10 -13.02
C THR A 330 -7.50 -19.15 -12.99
N GLU A 331 -6.31 -18.80 -13.51
CA GLU A 331 -5.12 -19.67 -13.44
C GLU A 331 -4.45 -19.58 -12.05
N TYR A 332 -4.25 -20.73 -11.43
CA TYR A 332 -3.62 -20.92 -10.13
C TYR A 332 -2.37 -21.78 -10.26
N THR A 333 -1.36 -21.45 -9.46
CA THR A 333 -0.15 -22.27 -9.28
C THR A 333 -0.16 -22.85 -7.87
N VAL A 334 0.03 -24.17 -7.76
CA VAL A 334 0.43 -24.84 -6.53
C VAL A 334 1.96 -24.90 -6.53
N GLY A 335 2.61 -24.26 -5.58
CA GLY A 335 4.04 -24.40 -5.30
C GLY A 335 4.24 -25.26 -4.04
N VAL A 336 5.27 -26.11 -4.06
CA VAL A 336 5.66 -26.98 -2.94
C VAL A 336 7.16 -26.84 -2.71
N VAL A 337 7.57 -26.69 -1.45
CA VAL A 337 8.97 -26.84 -1.02
C VAL A 337 9.03 -28.03 -0.06
N GLY A 338 9.73 -29.09 -0.47
CA GLY A 338 10.05 -30.24 0.37
C GLY A 338 11.50 -30.21 0.85
N PHE A 339 11.74 -30.90 1.95
CA PHE A 339 13.03 -30.97 2.63
C PHE A 339 13.38 -32.42 2.96
N ASP A 340 14.63 -32.82 2.73
CA ASP A 340 15.14 -34.11 3.19
C ASP A 340 15.80 -34.02 4.59
N LYS A 341 16.28 -35.17 5.09
CA LYS A 341 16.99 -35.29 6.37
C LYS A 341 18.26 -34.42 6.50
N GLU A 342 18.81 -33.96 5.37
CA GLU A 342 20.01 -33.11 5.28
C GLU A 342 19.63 -31.63 5.09
N ASN A 343 18.32 -31.31 5.18
CA ASN A 343 17.70 -30.00 4.89
C ASN A 343 17.98 -29.49 3.47
N ARG A 344 18.26 -30.38 2.51
CA ARG A 344 18.25 -30.04 1.09
C ARG A 344 16.83 -29.79 0.63
N GLU A 345 16.66 -28.87 -0.32
CA GLU A 345 15.35 -28.40 -0.74
C GLU A 345 14.93 -28.98 -2.10
N LYS A 346 13.63 -29.28 -2.24
CA LYS A 346 13.01 -29.62 -3.52
C LYS A 346 11.85 -28.69 -3.79
N VAL A 347 11.94 -27.90 -4.86
CA VAL A 347 10.87 -27.00 -5.29
C VAL A 347 10.13 -27.59 -6.49
N VAL A 348 8.81 -27.69 -6.41
CA VAL A 348 7.95 -28.21 -7.51
C VAL A 348 6.72 -27.31 -7.66
N PHE A 349 6.32 -27.06 -8.91
CA PHE A 349 5.15 -26.26 -9.25
C PHE A 349 4.18 -27.04 -10.14
N TYR A 350 2.88 -26.79 -9.97
CA TYR A 350 1.82 -27.31 -10.84
C TYR A 350 0.77 -26.23 -11.10
N LYS A 351 0.39 -26.05 -12.37
CA LYS A 351 -0.65 -25.08 -12.77
C LYS A 351 -1.99 -25.75 -13.02
N PHE A 352 -3.08 -25.09 -12.62
CA PHE A 352 -4.45 -25.47 -12.96
C PHE A 352 -5.32 -24.23 -13.16
N THR A 353 -6.46 -24.38 -13.82
CA THR A 353 -7.44 -23.30 -14.02
C THR A 353 -8.75 -23.73 -13.39
N THR A 354 -9.36 -22.86 -12.57
CA THR A 354 -10.72 -23.09 -12.03
C THR A 354 -11.75 -23.15 -13.16
N THR A 355 -12.88 -23.83 -12.92
CA THR A 355 -13.93 -23.87 -13.94
C THR A 355 -14.65 -22.53 -14.04
N GLN A 356 -15.33 -22.31 -15.17
CA GLN A 356 -16.36 -21.31 -15.29
C GLN A 356 -17.46 -21.52 -14.21
N PRO A 357 -18.15 -20.45 -13.77
CA PRO A 357 -19.33 -20.56 -12.94
C PRO A 357 -20.43 -21.42 -13.58
N THR A 358 -21.15 -22.17 -12.76
CA THR A 358 -22.32 -22.98 -13.13
C THR A 358 -23.64 -22.41 -12.64
N GLY A 359 -23.60 -21.57 -11.59
CA GLY A 359 -24.76 -20.87 -11.05
C GLY A 359 -25.25 -19.74 -11.97
N PRO A 360 -26.56 -19.43 -11.97
CA PRO A 360 -27.07 -18.27 -12.70
C PRO A 360 -26.49 -16.97 -12.14
N ALA A 361 -26.19 -16.02 -13.01
CA ALA A 361 -25.87 -14.65 -12.61
C ALA A 361 -27.05 -14.04 -11.83
N PRO A 362 -26.79 -13.17 -10.83
CA PRO A 362 -27.85 -12.41 -10.18
C PRO A 362 -28.68 -11.61 -11.18
N THR A 363 -29.98 -11.44 -10.91
CA THR A 363 -30.83 -10.53 -11.70
C THR A 363 -31.43 -9.49 -10.79
N ILE A 364 -31.26 -8.21 -11.12
CA ILE A 364 -31.79 -7.08 -10.35
C ILE A 364 -32.93 -6.45 -11.16
N ALA A 365 -34.07 -6.19 -10.53
CA ALA A 365 -35.20 -5.51 -11.12
C ALA A 365 -35.56 -4.29 -10.26
N ILE A 366 -35.56 -3.11 -10.87
CA ILE A 366 -35.76 -1.82 -10.22
C ILE A 366 -37.12 -1.27 -10.64
N ASP A 367 -37.97 -0.96 -9.67
CA ASP A 367 -39.32 -0.42 -9.86
C ASP A 367 -39.45 0.93 -9.13
N PRO A 368 -39.33 2.07 -9.83
CA PRO A 368 -39.39 3.40 -9.21
C PRO A 368 -40.76 3.69 -8.60
N GLN A 369 -40.77 4.12 -7.34
CA GLN A 369 -41.99 4.46 -6.62
C GLN A 369 -42.22 5.98 -6.62
N PRO A 370 -43.47 6.46 -6.59
CA PRO A 370 -43.76 7.87 -6.38
C PRO A 370 -43.26 8.32 -5.00
N VAL A 371 -42.79 9.56 -4.95
CA VAL A 371 -42.33 10.27 -3.74
C VAL A 371 -43.11 11.59 -3.64
N ASP A 372 -43.25 12.14 -2.44
CA ASP A 372 -44.04 13.36 -2.24
C ASP A 372 -43.22 14.60 -2.64
N GLU A 373 -41.89 14.55 -2.50
CA GLU A 373 -40.99 15.66 -2.80
C GLU A 373 -39.87 15.26 -3.78
N PRO A 374 -40.18 15.05 -5.10
CA PRO A 374 -39.23 14.55 -6.11
C PRO A 374 -38.06 15.49 -6.44
N TRP A 375 -38.00 16.65 -5.80
CA TRP A 375 -36.87 17.58 -5.84
C TRP A 375 -35.80 17.29 -4.77
N HIS A 376 -36.13 16.50 -3.73
CA HIS A 376 -35.19 16.08 -2.68
C HIS A 376 -35.24 14.57 -2.34
N GLU A 377 -36.22 13.82 -2.84
CA GLU A 377 -36.43 12.40 -2.54
C GLU A 377 -36.24 11.48 -3.75
N VAL A 378 -35.83 10.24 -3.50
CA VAL A 378 -36.02 9.11 -4.42
C VAL A 378 -36.44 7.87 -3.66
N SER A 379 -37.30 7.05 -4.28
CA SER A 379 -37.77 5.78 -3.72
C SER A 379 -37.82 4.72 -4.81
N LEU A 380 -37.11 3.61 -4.63
CA LEU A 380 -37.01 2.51 -5.58
C LEU A 380 -37.38 1.20 -4.87
N ASN A 381 -38.34 0.44 -5.40
CA ASN A 381 -38.58 -0.92 -4.96
C ASN A 381 -37.68 -1.86 -5.78
N VAL A 382 -36.77 -2.56 -5.12
CA VAL A 382 -35.72 -3.36 -5.78
C VAL A 382 -35.93 -4.83 -5.45
N LYS A 383 -36.01 -5.65 -6.50
CA LYS A 383 -36.05 -7.11 -6.40
C LYS A 383 -34.75 -7.69 -6.92
N VAL A 384 -34.26 -8.73 -6.25
CA VAL A 384 -33.09 -9.48 -6.69
C VAL A 384 -33.41 -10.96 -6.77
N GLN A 385 -32.74 -11.70 -7.65
CA GLN A 385 -32.75 -13.16 -7.65
C GLN A 385 -31.30 -13.66 -7.74
N HIS A 386 -31.06 -14.86 -7.22
CA HIS A 386 -29.77 -15.55 -7.26
C HIS A 386 -28.59 -14.79 -6.63
N ALA A 387 -28.84 -13.80 -5.77
CA ALA A 387 -27.81 -13.08 -5.02
C ALA A 387 -27.61 -13.66 -3.61
N LEU A 388 -26.34 -13.82 -3.23
CA LEU A 388 -25.88 -14.09 -1.86
C LEU A 388 -25.62 -12.78 -1.09
N ASN A 389 -25.17 -11.73 -1.78
CA ASN A 389 -25.00 -10.39 -1.22
C ASN A 389 -25.38 -9.32 -2.25
N MET A 390 -25.77 -8.13 -1.78
CA MET A 390 -26.02 -6.97 -2.63
C MET A 390 -25.57 -5.67 -1.94
N TRP A 391 -24.93 -4.80 -2.70
CA TRP A 391 -24.51 -3.45 -2.31
C TRP A 391 -25.33 -2.42 -3.06
N VAL A 392 -25.67 -1.33 -2.38
CA VAL A 392 -26.44 -0.21 -2.93
C VAL A 392 -25.68 1.10 -2.71
N CYS A 393 -25.51 1.90 -3.77
CA CYS A 393 -24.76 3.15 -3.71
C CYS A 393 -25.51 4.23 -4.49
N LEU A 394 -25.92 5.31 -3.82
CA LEU A 394 -26.52 6.48 -4.46
C LEU A 394 -25.52 7.63 -4.45
N GLU A 395 -25.20 8.15 -5.62
CA GLU A 395 -24.35 9.33 -5.76
C GLU A 395 -24.63 10.04 -7.09
N THR A 396 -24.20 11.30 -7.22
CA THR A 396 -24.30 12.08 -8.45
C THR A 396 -23.68 11.35 -9.64
N LYS A 397 -24.39 11.33 -10.77
CA LYS A 397 -23.94 10.61 -11.98
C LYS A 397 -22.57 11.11 -12.46
N ALA A 398 -22.31 12.40 -12.29
CA ALA A 398 -21.04 13.03 -12.63
C ALA A 398 -19.83 12.44 -11.90
N LYS A 399 -19.96 12.04 -10.62
CA LYS A 399 -18.86 11.40 -9.87
C LYS A 399 -18.59 9.97 -10.36
N TYR A 400 -19.63 9.22 -10.72
CA TYR A 400 -19.45 7.90 -11.35
C TYR A 400 -18.70 8.01 -12.68
N ASP A 401 -19.11 8.93 -13.55
CA ASP A 401 -18.46 9.18 -14.84
C ASP A 401 -16.99 9.62 -14.64
N GLN A 402 -16.74 10.51 -13.67
CA GLN A 402 -15.40 11.01 -13.32
C GLN A 402 -14.43 9.88 -12.90
N VAL A 403 -14.90 8.88 -12.13
CA VAL A 403 -14.06 7.75 -11.71
C VAL A 403 -13.84 6.76 -12.85
N LEU A 404 -14.86 6.50 -13.68
CA LEU A 404 -14.75 5.60 -14.84
C LEU A 404 -13.79 6.13 -15.91
N ASP A 405 -13.80 7.43 -16.19
CA ASP A 405 -12.96 8.08 -17.20
C ASP A 405 -11.53 8.39 -16.68
N GLN A 406 -11.19 8.04 -15.44
CA GLN A 406 -9.91 8.40 -14.83
C GLN A 406 -8.71 7.64 -15.44
N PRO A 407 -7.67 8.34 -15.94
CA PRO A 407 -6.48 7.68 -16.49
C PRO A 407 -5.79 6.76 -15.48
N GLY A 408 -5.69 5.47 -15.82
CA GLY A 408 -5.09 4.44 -14.96
C GLY A 408 -6.10 3.66 -14.11
N PHE A 409 -7.36 4.09 -14.04
CA PHE A 409 -8.43 3.22 -13.55
C PHE A 409 -8.73 2.13 -14.59
N SER A 410 -8.89 0.90 -14.13
CA SER A 410 -9.19 -0.28 -14.96
C SER A 410 -10.33 -1.14 -14.39
N GLY A 411 -10.97 -0.66 -13.33
CA GLY A 411 -12.15 -1.30 -12.75
C GLY A 411 -13.42 -0.97 -13.50
N THR A 412 -14.52 -1.53 -13.02
CA THR A 412 -15.87 -1.42 -13.56
C THR A 412 -16.76 -0.56 -12.69
N LEU A 413 -17.94 -0.22 -13.19
CA LEU A 413 -19.00 0.43 -12.40
C LEU A 413 -19.42 -0.42 -11.19
N GLY A 414 -19.36 -1.75 -11.31
CA GLY A 414 -19.61 -2.68 -10.21
C GLY A 414 -18.58 -2.54 -9.08
N ASP A 415 -17.30 -2.38 -9.41
CA ASP A 415 -16.24 -2.16 -8.43
C ASP A 415 -16.41 -0.83 -7.68
N ILE A 416 -16.89 0.21 -8.35
CA ILE A 416 -17.22 1.50 -7.69
C ILE A 416 -18.35 1.29 -6.67
N ILE A 417 -19.43 0.62 -7.07
CA ILE A 417 -20.61 0.37 -6.20
C ILE A 417 -20.26 -0.58 -5.05
N HIS A 418 -19.44 -1.61 -5.28
CA HIS A 418 -19.02 -2.55 -4.24
C HIS A 418 -18.18 -1.89 -3.16
N ASN A 419 -17.23 -1.02 -3.54
CA ASN A 419 -16.30 -0.37 -2.62
C ASN A 419 -16.88 0.84 -1.88
N ASN A 420 -17.90 1.52 -2.44
CA ASN A 420 -18.49 2.74 -1.88
C ASN A 420 -19.97 2.58 -1.46
N GLY A 421 -20.58 1.43 -1.74
CA GLY A 421 -21.98 1.14 -1.43
C GLY A 421 -22.19 0.50 -0.07
N ILE A 422 -23.40 0.65 0.45
CA ILE A 422 -23.84 -0.01 1.67
C ILE A 422 -24.28 -1.43 1.33
N GLN A 423 -23.69 -2.44 1.98
CA GLN A 423 -24.15 -3.81 1.87
C GLN A 423 -25.49 -3.99 2.60
N LEU A 424 -26.44 -4.66 1.97
CA LEU A 424 -27.71 -5.01 2.61
C LEU A 424 -27.50 -6.04 3.74
N THR A 425 -28.22 -5.89 4.85
CA THR A 425 -28.26 -6.93 5.90
C THR A 425 -28.93 -8.21 5.37
N PRO A 426 -28.73 -9.38 6.01
CA PRO A 426 -29.39 -10.61 5.60
C PRO A 426 -30.93 -10.51 5.54
N GLU A 427 -31.55 -9.75 6.45
CA GLU A 427 -33.00 -9.51 6.46
C GLU A 427 -33.45 -8.62 5.30
N GLN A 428 -32.65 -7.59 4.98
CA GLN A 428 -32.89 -6.69 3.85
C GLN A 428 -32.76 -7.43 2.51
N LEU A 429 -31.72 -8.25 2.35
CA LEU A 429 -31.52 -9.11 1.19
C LEU A 429 -32.66 -10.13 1.05
N GLN A 430 -33.11 -10.75 2.15
CA GLN A 430 -34.21 -11.71 2.13
C GLN A 430 -35.54 -11.07 1.69
N LYS A 431 -35.78 -9.78 2.00
CA LYS A 431 -36.90 -9.01 1.46
C LYS A 431 -36.73 -8.73 -0.03
N ALA A 432 -35.55 -8.29 -0.46
CA ALA A 432 -35.22 -8.08 -1.88
C ALA A 432 -35.42 -9.35 -2.73
N LEU A 433 -35.12 -10.52 -2.17
CA LEU A 433 -35.30 -11.84 -2.79
C LEU A 433 -36.76 -12.31 -2.90
N THR A 434 -37.71 -11.66 -2.20
CA THR A 434 -39.10 -12.15 -2.07
C THR A 434 -40.15 -11.13 -2.52
N GLU A 435 -40.41 -10.13 -1.69
CA GLU A 435 -41.44 -9.10 -1.95
C GLU A 435 -40.88 -7.84 -2.62
N GLY A 436 -39.56 -7.62 -2.52
CA GLY A 436 -38.84 -6.40 -2.89
C GLY A 436 -38.41 -5.62 -1.64
N ILE A 437 -37.33 -4.83 -1.76
CA ILE A 437 -36.91 -3.89 -0.73
C ILE A 437 -37.07 -2.45 -1.23
N LEU A 438 -37.59 -1.58 -0.37
CA LEU A 438 -37.67 -0.15 -0.65
C LEU A 438 -36.32 0.50 -0.31
N CYS A 439 -35.60 0.93 -1.33
CA CYS A 439 -34.40 1.76 -1.23
C CYS A 439 -34.83 3.23 -1.36
N GLN A 440 -34.77 3.98 -0.27
CA GLN A 440 -35.14 5.38 -0.21
C GLN A 440 -33.92 6.25 0.07
N SER A 441 -33.93 7.48 -0.42
CA SER A 441 -32.99 8.51 0.01
C SER A 441 -33.67 9.86 -0.01
N GLU A 442 -33.47 10.59 1.09
CA GLU A 442 -33.94 11.94 1.36
C GLU A 442 -32.73 12.89 1.29
N GLU A 443 -32.91 14.20 1.52
CA GLU A 443 -31.87 15.23 1.46
C GLU A 443 -31.08 15.35 0.13
N LEU A 444 -31.64 14.91 -1.00
CA LEU A 444 -30.99 15.05 -2.31
C LEU A 444 -30.97 16.51 -2.78
N ASN A 445 -29.90 16.89 -3.50
CA ASN A 445 -29.81 18.22 -4.08
C ASN A 445 -30.84 18.39 -5.22
N PRO A 446 -31.51 19.55 -5.33
CA PRO A 446 -32.46 19.82 -6.40
C PRO A 446 -31.81 19.87 -7.79
N TYR A 447 -32.58 19.54 -8.83
CA TYR A 447 -32.20 19.55 -10.26
C TYR A 447 -30.92 18.76 -10.61
N THR A 448 -30.45 17.91 -9.69
CA THR A 448 -29.16 17.23 -9.75
C THR A 448 -29.35 15.82 -10.30
N GLU A 449 -28.41 15.40 -11.15
CA GLU A 449 -28.45 14.07 -11.77
C GLU A 449 -27.71 13.05 -10.92
N TYR A 450 -28.43 12.01 -10.52
CA TYR A 450 -27.98 10.95 -9.64
C TYR A 450 -28.00 9.60 -10.37
N MET A 451 -27.13 8.71 -9.95
CA MET A 451 -27.12 7.30 -10.32
C MET A 451 -27.27 6.48 -9.04
N TYR A 452 -28.36 5.72 -8.95
CA TYR A 452 -28.54 4.70 -7.94
C TYR A 452 -27.99 3.38 -8.48
N GLY A 453 -26.83 2.97 -7.99
CA GLY A 453 -26.14 1.75 -8.39
C GLY A 453 -26.45 0.57 -7.49
N PHE A 454 -26.65 -0.59 -8.10
CA PHE A 454 -26.93 -1.87 -7.45
C PHE A 454 -25.93 -2.92 -7.94
N TYR A 455 -25.18 -3.52 -7.03
CA TYR A 455 -24.20 -4.56 -7.33
C TYR A 455 -24.54 -5.81 -6.52
N ALA A 456 -24.91 -6.89 -7.22
CA ALA A 456 -25.25 -8.17 -6.60
C ALA A 456 -24.22 -9.23 -6.97
N VAL A 457 -23.93 -10.15 -6.04
CA VAL A 457 -23.03 -11.29 -6.24
C VAL A 457 -23.72 -12.58 -5.79
N ASN A 458 -23.54 -13.69 -6.53
CA ASN A 458 -24.04 -15.00 -6.14
C ASN A 458 -23.02 -15.80 -5.28
N GLU A 459 -23.38 -17.03 -4.91
CA GLU A 459 -22.52 -17.93 -4.13
C GLU A 459 -21.23 -18.34 -4.86
N GLU A 460 -21.19 -18.27 -6.20
CA GLU A 460 -20.05 -18.59 -7.06
C GLU A 460 -19.24 -17.35 -7.52
N LEU A 461 -19.38 -16.22 -6.82
CA LEU A 461 -18.74 -14.94 -7.17
C LEU A 461 -19.12 -14.36 -8.54
N VAL A 462 -20.22 -14.81 -9.16
CA VAL A 462 -20.79 -14.18 -10.36
C VAL A 462 -21.50 -12.90 -9.97
N THR A 463 -21.15 -11.81 -10.65
CA THR A 463 -21.62 -10.47 -10.35
C THR A 463 -22.61 -9.97 -11.40
N THR A 464 -23.52 -9.09 -10.97
CA THR A 464 -24.38 -8.29 -11.87
C THR A 464 -24.48 -6.88 -11.32
N THR A 465 -24.33 -5.90 -12.21
CA THR A 465 -24.49 -4.48 -11.91
C THR A 465 -25.68 -3.93 -12.67
N GLU A 466 -26.62 -3.31 -11.97
CA GLU A 466 -27.72 -2.55 -12.56
C GLU A 466 -27.75 -1.14 -11.98
N THR A 467 -28.25 -0.18 -12.74
CA THR A 467 -28.29 1.22 -12.30
C THR A 467 -29.58 1.91 -12.69
N TYR A 468 -30.03 2.83 -11.83
CA TYR A 468 -31.12 3.73 -12.11
C TYR A 468 -30.62 5.17 -12.12
N VAL A 469 -30.56 5.79 -13.30
CA VAL A 469 -30.18 7.19 -13.47
C VAL A 469 -31.44 8.04 -13.46
N PHE A 470 -31.46 9.06 -12.59
CA PHE A 470 -32.56 10.00 -12.48
C PHE A 470 -32.03 11.42 -12.23
N ARG A 471 -32.91 12.41 -12.38
CA ARG A 471 -32.64 13.79 -12.03
C ARG A 471 -33.75 14.25 -11.10
N THR A 472 -33.38 14.80 -9.95
CA THR A 472 -34.34 15.43 -9.04
C THR A 472 -35.01 16.61 -9.72
N GLU A 473 -36.23 16.94 -9.34
CA GLU A 473 -36.89 18.16 -9.83
C GLU A 473 -36.22 19.42 -9.26
N ALA A 474 -36.53 20.59 -9.82
CA ALA A 474 -36.10 21.86 -9.23
C ALA A 474 -36.83 22.09 -7.90
N ALA A 475 -36.16 22.67 -6.91
CA ALA A 475 -36.79 22.97 -5.62
C ALA A 475 -37.98 23.92 -5.80
N PRO A 476 -39.04 23.78 -4.99
CA PRO A 476 -40.15 24.72 -4.99
C PRO A 476 -39.63 26.13 -4.67
N THR A 477 -39.87 27.07 -5.58
CA THR A 477 -39.29 28.42 -5.50
C THR A 477 -39.86 29.18 -4.31
N VAL A 478 -39.01 29.52 -3.33
CA VAL A 478 -39.40 30.33 -2.18
C VAL A 478 -39.46 31.80 -2.60
N ASP A 479 -40.67 32.37 -2.59
CA ASP A 479 -41.02 33.74 -3.04
C ASP A 479 -40.07 34.83 -2.49
N LEU A 480 -39.61 34.68 -1.24
CA LEU A 480 -38.69 35.61 -0.58
C LEU A 480 -37.40 35.88 -1.37
N ARG A 481 -36.77 34.86 -1.96
CA ARG A 481 -35.45 35.00 -2.61
C ARG A 481 -35.48 36.07 -3.71
N MET A 482 -36.41 35.98 -4.64
CA MET A 482 -36.49 36.96 -5.73
C MET A 482 -36.97 38.34 -5.27
N GLN A 483 -37.67 38.43 -4.13
CA GLN A 483 -38.01 39.71 -3.51
C GLN A 483 -36.80 40.48 -2.99
N LEU A 484 -35.66 39.83 -2.69
CA LEU A 484 -34.45 40.50 -2.17
C LEU A 484 -33.49 41.02 -3.26
N VAL A 485 -33.74 40.72 -4.54
CA VAL A 485 -32.93 41.22 -5.66
C VAL A 485 -33.15 42.74 -5.82
N GLY A 486 -32.08 43.50 -6.01
CA GLY A 486 -32.13 44.95 -6.24
C GLY A 486 -30.87 45.70 -5.79
N ASP A 487 -30.87 47.01 -5.99
CA ASP A 487 -29.80 47.90 -5.52
C ASP A 487 -30.06 48.39 -4.10
N TYR A 488 -29.00 48.45 -3.29
CA TYR A 488 -29.04 48.84 -1.89
C TYR A 488 -27.94 49.86 -1.58
N GLU A 489 -28.23 50.71 -0.59
CA GLU A 489 -27.25 51.54 0.11
C GLU A 489 -26.89 50.85 1.42
N ALA A 490 -25.63 50.44 1.54
CA ALA A 490 -25.06 49.76 2.69
C ALA A 490 -24.47 50.78 3.66
N ALA A 491 -24.75 50.64 4.95
CA ALA A 491 -24.17 51.43 6.03
C ALA A 491 -23.58 50.53 7.12
N ILE A 492 -22.37 50.84 7.57
CA ILE A 492 -21.66 50.14 8.65
C ILE A 492 -20.66 51.09 9.32
N THR A 493 -20.42 50.92 10.62
CA THR A 493 -19.36 51.60 11.36
C THR A 493 -18.17 50.65 11.53
N ASP A 494 -16.93 51.13 11.39
CA ASP A 494 -15.75 50.35 11.73
C ASP A 494 -15.46 50.29 13.25
N LEU A 495 -14.48 49.48 13.66
CA LEU A 495 -14.06 49.36 15.07
C LEU A 495 -13.53 50.68 15.69
N ASP A 496 -13.09 51.64 14.87
CA ASP A 496 -12.63 52.96 15.32
C ASP A 496 -13.78 53.99 15.39
N GLY A 497 -15.02 53.56 15.10
CA GLY A 497 -16.22 54.39 15.18
C GLY A 497 -16.49 55.26 13.95
N GLN A 498 -15.78 55.07 12.83
CA GLN A 498 -16.05 55.81 11.60
C GLN A 498 -17.20 55.17 10.81
N PRO A 499 -18.21 55.94 10.39
CA PRO A 499 -19.29 55.44 9.54
C PRO A 499 -18.88 55.39 8.08
N HIS A 500 -19.22 54.29 7.42
CA HIS A 500 -19.02 54.05 5.99
C HIS A 500 -20.39 53.87 5.33
N THR A 501 -20.57 54.42 4.12
CA THR A 501 -21.81 54.28 3.35
C THR A 501 -21.50 54.13 1.88
N PHE A 502 -21.94 53.02 1.28
CA PHE A 502 -21.55 52.61 -0.08
C PHE A 502 -22.72 51.90 -0.80
N ARG A 503 -22.63 51.77 -2.12
CA ARG A 503 -23.65 51.07 -2.92
C ARG A 503 -23.26 49.62 -3.17
N VAL A 504 -24.25 48.74 -3.12
CA VAL A 504 -24.14 47.32 -3.43
C VAL A 504 -25.36 46.87 -4.23
N THR A 505 -25.20 45.84 -5.05
CA THR A 505 -26.31 45.21 -5.78
C THR A 505 -26.49 43.80 -5.24
N VAL A 506 -27.70 43.46 -4.78
CA VAL A 506 -28.08 42.07 -4.51
C VAL A 506 -28.63 41.48 -5.80
N SER A 507 -27.95 40.46 -6.32
CA SER A 507 -28.21 39.84 -7.61
C SER A 507 -28.47 38.34 -7.46
N ASP A 508 -29.24 37.77 -8.37
CA ASP A 508 -29.39 36.33 -8.53
C ASP A 508 -28.15 35.67 -9.16
N GLY A 509 -27.27 36.43 -9.80
CA GLY A 509 -25.93 36.03 -10.24
C GLY A 509 -25.33 37.00 -11.27
N PRO A 510 -24.00 37.23 -11.30
CA PRO A 510 -23.37 38.19 -12.21
C PRO A 510 -23.26 37.69 -13.67
N ASN A 511 -23.57 36.42 -13.94
CA ASN A 511 -23.71 35.82 -15.25
C ASN A 511 -24.68 34.62 -15.19
N GLU A 512 -25.08 34.08 -16.35
CA GLU A 512 -26.05 32.97 -16.43
C GLU A 512 -25.60 31.68 -15.73
N ALA A 513 -24.30 31.40 -15.68
CA ALA A 513 -23.75 30.21 -15.03
C ALA A 513 -23.89 30.29 -13.50
N LEU A 514 -23.42 31.40 -12.91
CA LEU A 514 -23.56 31.68 -11.48
C LEU A 514 -25.01 31.89 -11.08
N LYS A 515 -25.84 32.51 -11.93
CA LYS A 515 -27.29 32.62 -11.74
C LYS A 515 -27.94 31.25 -11.56
N THR A 516 -27.63 30.32 -12.46
CA THR A 516 -28.12 28.93 -12.36
C THR A 516 -27.60 28.27 -11.08
N GLN A 517 -26.31 28.39 -10.76
CA GLN A 517 -25.73 27.80 -9.55
C GLN A 517 -26.35 28.34 -8.26
N TYR A 518 -26.61 29.64 -8.20
CA TYR A 518 -27.20 30.31 -7.04
C TYR A 518 -28.70 30.04 -6.92
N GLU A 519 -29.43 29.88 -8.03
CA GLU A 519 -30.81 29.39 -8.02
C GLU A 519 -30.91 28.02 -7.36
N LEU A 520 -30.04 27.08 -7.75
CA LEU A 520 -30.00 25.71 -7.20
C LEU A 520 -29.67 25.65 -5.70
N LYS A 521 -28.83 26.57 -5.19
CA LYS A 521 -28.46 26.64 -3.77
C LYS A 521 -29.38 27.55 -2.91
N ASN A 522 -30.46 28.09 -3.49
CA ASN A 522 -31.26 29.17 -2.90
C ASN A 522 -30.45 30.39 -2.39
N GLN A 523 -29.34 30.68 -3.07
CA GLN A 523 -28.42 31.78 -2.76
C GLN A 523 -28.66 33.01 -3.65
N LEU A 524 -28.36 34.19 -3.13
CA LEU A 524 -28.11 35.41 -3.88
C LEU A 524 -26.66 35.85 -3.64
N VAL A 525 -26.21 36.87 -4.36
CA VAL A 525 -24.91 37.49 -4.11
C VAL A 525 -25.05 39.00 -3.96
N MET A 526 -24.43 39.54 -2.92
CA MET A 526 -24.17 40.98 -2.77
C MET A 526 -22.86 41.32 -3.48
N LEU A 527 -22.94 42.19 -4.49
CA LEU A 527 -21.82 42.60 -5.33
C LEU A 527 -21.21 43.90 -4.82
N GLY A 528 -19.90 43.88 -4.56
CA GLY A 528 -19.11 45.03 -4.12
C GLY A 528 -19.02 45.17 -2.60
N PHE A 529 -17.87 45.68 -2.14
CA PHE A 529 -17.63 46.07 -0.75
C PHE A 529 -16.58 47.19 -0.71
N GLU A 530 -17.00 48.42 -0.97
CA GLU A 530 -16.08 49.57 -1.12
C GLU A 530 -15.14 49.82 0.08
N PRO A 531 -15.55 49.63 1.36
CA PRO A 531 -14.67 49.87 2.51
C PRO A 531 -13.42 49.00 2.61
N CYS A 532 -13.29 47.90 1.84
CA CYS A 532 -12.04 47.14 1.77
C CYS A 532 -11.01 47.73 0.79
N GLY A 533 -11.35 48.80 0.06
CA GLY A 533 -10.47 49.47 -0.90
C GLY A 533 -10.23 48.70 -2.21
N ILE A 534 -10.84 47.52 -2.39
CA ILE A 534 -10.77 46.73 -3.62
C ILE A 534 -12.08 46.90 -4.40
N ALA A 535 -11.97 47.46 -5.61
CA ALA A 535 -13.12 47.64 -6.49
C ALA A 535 -13.64 46.30 -7.02
N TYR A 536 -14.97 46.19 -7.16
CA TYR A 536 -15.61 45.02 -7.74
C TYR A 536 -15.12 44.72 -9.16
N ARG A 537 -14.93 43.43 -9.47
CA ARG A 537 -14.68 42.89 -10.80
C ARG A 537 -15.61 41.69 -11.04
N SER A 538 -16.26 41.70 -12.19
CA SER A 538 -17.06 40.59 -12.71
C SER A 538 -16.18 39.45 -13.23
N PRO A 539 -16.73 38.22 -13.37
CA PRO A 539 -16.00 37.10 -13.99
C PRO A 539 -15.42 37.44 -15.38
N GLN A 540 -16.18 38.15 -16.22
CA GLN A 540 -15.71 38.57 -17.54
C GLN A 540 -14.49 39.51 -17.45
N GLU A 541 -14.48 40.46 -16.51
CA GLU A 541 -13.32 41.33 -16.30
C GLU A 541 -12.08 40.57 -15.79
N LEU A 542 -12.25 39.47 -15.05
CA LEU A 542 -11.11 38.61 -14.65
C LEU A 542 -10.49 37.92 -15.88
N LEU A 543 -11.31 37.44 -16.81
CA LEU A 543 -10.86 36.84 -18.07
C LEU A 543 -10.21 37.89 -18.98
N ASP A 544 -10.86 39.02 -19.19
CA ASP A 544 -10.41 40.09 -20.09
C ASP A 544 -9.07 40.71 -19.64
N ASN A 545 -8.80 40.75 -18.33
CA ASN A 545 -7.52 41.22 -17.77
C ASN A 545 -6.48 40.10 -17.59
N GLY A 546 -6.81 38.84 -17.92
CA GLY A 546 -5.91 37.70 -17.73
C GLY A 546 -5.61 37.36 -16.27
N TRP A 547 -6.50 37.71 -15.35
CA TRP A 547 -6.42 37.36 -13.93
C TRP A 547 -7.06 36.01 -13.59
N ALA A 548 -7.81 35.44 -14.53
CA ALA A 548 -8.26 34.04 -14.52
C ALA A 548 -8.01 33.44 -15.91
N ALA A 549 -7.62 32.17 -15.97
CA ALA A 549 -7.37 31.43 -17.20
C ALA A 549 -8.63 30.72 -17.75
N THR A 550 -9.67 30.55 -16.92
CA THR A 550 -10.89 29.81 -17.26
C THR A 550 -12.14 30.47 -16.68
N ASP A 551 -13.31 30.22 -17.29
CA ASP A 551 -14.61 30.66 -16.75
C ASP A 551 -14.87 30.13 -15.33
N GLU A 552 -14.41 28.91 -15.02
CA GLU A 552 -14.55 28.32 -13.68
C GLU A 552 -13.75 29.09 -12.63
N GLU A 553 -12.48 29.37 -12.90
CA GLU A 553 -11.61 30.19 -12.05
C GLU A 553 -12.19 31.62 -11.90
N ALA A 554 -12.65 32.23 -12.99
CA ALA A 554 -13.28 33.55 -12.96
C ALA A 554 -14.56 33.57 -12.11
N ASN A 555 -15.39 32.52 -12.20
CA ASN A 555 -16.62 32.36 -11.44
C ASN A 555 -16.37 32.06 -9.95
N ALA A 556 -15.26 31.41 -9.61
CA ALA A 556 -14.84 31.26 -8.22
C ALA A 556 -14.30 32.57 -7.63
N ASN A 557 -13.51 33.31 -8.41
CA ASN A 557 -12.60 34.34 -7.89
C ASN A 557 -13.10 35.78 -8.00
N TYR A 558 -14.17 36.06 -8.76
CA TYR A 558 -14.72 37.41 -8.89
C TYR A 558 -15.16 38.02 -7.54
N GLY A 559 -15.22 39.35 -7.45
CA GLY A 559 -15.61 40.04 -6.22
C GLY A 559 -15.02 41.45 -6.09
N PRO A 560 -15.08 42.08 -4.90
CA PRO A 560 -15.54 41.51 -3.64
C PRO A 560 -17.03 41.10 -3.67
N LYS A 561 -17.35 39.94 -3.09
CA LYS A 561 -18.70 39.37 -3.03
C LYS A 561 -19.05 38.82 -1.64
N ILE A 562 -20.31 38.93 -1.23
CA ILE A 562 -20.86 38.24 -0.05
C ILE A 562 -22.03 37.39 -0.53
N ILE A 563 -22.02 36.09 -0.23
CA ILE A 563 -23.12 35.19 -0.55
C ILE A 563 -24.25 35.37 0.47
N LEU A 564 -25.49 35.34 0.03
CA LEU A 564 -26.71 35.49 0.83
C LEU A 564 -27.53 34.21 0.67
N GLU A 565 -27.57 33.35 1.68
CA GLU A 565 -28.25 32.07 1.64
C GLU A 565 -29.64 32.19 2.29
N VAL A 566 -30.69 31.92 1.52
CA VAL A 566 -32.07 31.89 2.03
C VAL A 566 -32.41 30.46 2.44
N LYS A 567 -32.64 30.25 3.73
CA LYS A 567 -33.01 28.94 4.28
C LYS A 567 -34.48 28.63 4.05
N GLN A 568 -34.84 27.35 4.17
CA GLN A 568 -36.23 26.86 4.00
C GLN A 568 -37.23 27.52 4.96
N ASP A 569 -36.78 27.90 6.17
CA ASP A 569 -37.58 28.61 7.18
C ASP A 569 -37.73 30.12 6.91
N ASN A 570 -37.29 30.61 5.74
CA ASN A 570 -37.19 32.02 5.36
C ASN A 570 -36.20 32.88 6.17
N THR A 571 -35.34 32.27 7.01
CA THR A 571 -34.18 33.00 7.56
C THR A 571 -33.09 33.17 6.50
N VAL A 572 -32.25 34.19 6.63
CA VAL A 572 -31.20 34.51 5.67
C VAL A 572 -29.85 34.62 6.39
N ALA A 573 -28.76 34.21 5.74
CA ALA A 573 -27.40 34.25 6.32
C ALA A 573 -26.31 34.51 5.27
N THR A 574 -25.08 34.86 5.66
CA THR A 574 -23.99 35.21 4.73
C THR A 574 -23.24 34.02 4.10
N GLY A 575 -23.95 32.92 3.84
CA GLY A 575 -23.43 31.66 3.27
C GLY A 575 -22.94 30.65 4.32
N ALA A 576 -23.05 29.36 4.00
CA ALA A 576 -22.65 28.26 4.88
C ALA A 576 -21.14 28.24 5.26
N VAL A 577 -20.87 27.73 6.48
CA VAL A 577 -19.53 27.36 6.95
C VAL A 577 -19.29 25.88 6.66
N ASN A 578 -18.20 25.57 5.97
CA ASN A 578 -17.77 24.22 5.66
C ASN A 578 -17.35 23.48 6.95
N PRO A 579 -17.98 22.34 7.31
CA PRO A 579 -17.75 21.67 8.60
C PRO A 579 -16.37 21.01 8.71
N SER A 580 -15.68 20.77 7.59
CA SER A 580 -14.35 20.15 7.57
C SER A 580 -13.22 21.16 7.73
N THR A 581 -13.40 22.40 7.27
CA THR A 581 -12.38 23.47 7.35
C THR A 581 -12.69 24.56 8.37
N SER A 582 -13.94 24.65 8.84
CA SER A 582 -14.45 25.78 9.65
C SER A 582 -14.34 27.14 8.94
N GLU A 583 -14.33 27.15 7.60
CA GLU A 583 -14.27 28.35 6.75
C GLU A 583 -15.59 28.56 5.99
N LEU A 584 -15.87 29.76 5.48
CA LEU A 584 -17.00 29.97 4.57
C LEU A 584 -16.76 29.22 3.25
N ASP A 585 -17.80 28.58 2.69
CA ASP A 585 -17.73 27.78 1.45
C ASP A 585 -17.64 28.65 0.17
N TYR A 586 -16.99 29.82 0.25
CA TYR A 586 -16.69 30.71 -0.87
C TYR A 586 -15.54 31.67 -0.54
N CYS A 587 -14.75 32.04 -1.56
CA CYS A 587 -13.79 33.14 -1.45
C CYS A 587 -14.47 34.50 -1.72
N MET A 588 -14.12 35.56 -0.98
CA MET A 588 -14.72 36.89 -1.19
C MET A 588 -14.19 37.56 -2.46
N ALA A 589 -12.93 37.34 -2.83
CA ALA A 589 -12.32 37.66 -4.13
C ALA A 589 -10.91 37.04 -4.20
N ASP A 590 -10.43 36.62 -5.38
CA ASP A 590 -9.05 36.15 -5.55
C ASP A 590 -8.48 36.53 -6.94
N PHE A 591 -8.06 37.79 -7.09
CA PHE A 591 -7.49 38.27 -8.35
C PHE A 591 -6.41 39.32 -8.12
N ASN A 592 -5.51 39.49 -9.09
CA ASN A 592 -4.48 40.54 -9.10
C ASN A 592 -3.66 40.62 -7.78
N GLY A 593 -3.24 39.46 -7.26
CA GLY A 593 -2.50 39.37 -5.99
C GLY A 593 -3.31 39.82 -4.76
N SER A 594 -4.63 39.68 -4.79
CA SER A 594 -5.55 40.07 -3.72
C SER A 594 -6.58 38.97 -3.45
N ARG A 595 -6.20 38.03 -2.57
CA ARG A 595 -7.08 37.04 -1.98
C ARG A 595 -7.76 37.59 -0.74
N LEU A 596 -9.09 37.66 -0.76
CA LEU A 596 -9.94 38.26 0.27
C LEU A 596 -10.84 37.21 0.93
N HIS A 597 -11.02 37.34 2.23
CA HIS A 597 -11.88 36.50 3.07
C HIS A 597 -12.85 37.39 3.84
N PHE A 598 -14.12 36.98 3.88
CA PHE A 598 -15.12 37.62 4.73
C PHE A 598 -15.02 37.02 6.14
N GLN A 599 -14.93 37.86 7.17
CA GLN A 599 -14.70 37.43 8.55
C GLN A 599 -15.49 38.27 9.56
N GLY A 600 -15.65 37.74 10.76
CA GLY A 600 -16.07 38.51 11.92
C GLY A 600 -14.91 39.03 12.74
N TYR A 601 -15.05 40.25 13.27
CA TYR A 601 -14.10 40.91 14.16
C TYR A 601 -14.76 41.26 15.50
N THR A 602 -14.01 41.14 16.59
CA THR A 602 -14.40 41.63 17.92
C THR A 602 -13.18 42.14 18.67
N THR A 603 -13.40 42.98 19.68
CA THR A 603 -12.38 43.47 20.61
C THR A 603 -12.57 42.78 21.96
N THR A 604 -11.49 42.23 22.55
CA THR A 604 -11.51 41.64 23.89
C THR A 604 -11.57 42.72 24.98
N GLU A 605 -11.89 42.34 26.22
CA GLU A 605 -11.79 43.24 27.39
C GLU A 605 -10.40 43.86 27.58
N THR A 606 -9.35 43.21 27.06
CA THR A 606 -7.97 43.69 27.07
C THR A 606 -7.61 44.60 25.89
N GLY A 607 -8.57 44.97 25.04
CA GLY A 607 -8.36 45.84 23.87
C GLY A 607 -7.70 45.13 22.68
N ARG A 608 -7.58 43.80 22.68
CA ARG A 608 -7.04 43.03 21.56
C ARG A 608 -8.14 42.77 20.54
N VAL A 609 -7.90 43.12 19.28
CA VAL A 609 -8.75 42.69 18.17
C VAL A 609 -8.47 41.22 17.85
N ILE A 610 -9.52 40.44 17.66
CA ILE A 610 -9.48 39.05 17.18
C ILE A 610 -10.50 38.88 16.05
N SER A 611 -10.26 37.93 15.14
CA SER A 611 -11.16 37.61 14.05
C SER A 611 -11.49 36.11 13.98
N SER A 612 -12.54 35.77 13.23
CA SER A 612 -12.97 34.40 12.99
C SER A 612 -13.83 34.33 11.70
N PRO A 613 -13.64 33.33 10.82
CA PRO A 613 -14.57 33.07 9.72
C PRO A 613 -15.90 32.56 10.29
N VAL A 614 -16.97 33.32 10.11
CA VAL A 614 -18.31 33.02 10.65
C VAL A 614 -19.38 33.41 9.63
N SER A 615 -20.50 32.68 9.65
CA SER A 615 -21.72 33.09 8.94
C SER A 615 -22.54 34.02 9.83
N PHE A 616 -22.95 35.17 9.29
CA PHE A 616 -23.79 36.13 10.01
C PHE A 616 -25.27 35.89 9.69
N PRO A 617 -26.15 35.93 10.70
CA PRO A 617 -27.59 35.97 10.45
C PRO A 617 -28.01 37.32 9.86
N ILE A 618 -28.98 37.30 8.96
CA ILE A 618 -29.52 38.47 8.27
C ILE A 618 -30.99 38.61 8.62
N GLU A 619 -31.33 39.72 9.25
CA GLU A 619 -32.70 40.13 9.52
C GLU A 619 -33.27 40.83 8.27
N VAL A 620 -34.42 40.38 7.80
CA VAL A 620 -35.12 40.94 6.63
C VAL A 620 -36.37 41.65 7.10
N SER A 621 -36.50 42.95 6.82
CA SER A 621 -37.69 43.72 7.20
C SER A 621 -38.98 43.16 6.57
N ASP A 622 -40.12 43.40 7.21
CA ASP A 622 -41.44 42.95 6.71
C ASP A 622 -41.74 43.47 5.30
N ASP A 623 -41.27 44.67 4.97
CA ASP A 623 -41.45 45.31 3.67
C ASP A 623 -40.37 44.95 2.63
N ARG A 624 -39.40 44.09 3.00
CA ARG A 624 -38.28 43.61 2.17
C ARG A 624 -37.37 44.71 1.62
N ASN A 625 -37.43 45.92 2.16
CA ASN A 625 -36.58 47.04 1.76
C ASN A 625 -35.31 47.19 2.60
N THR A 626 -35.25 46.56 3.78
CA THR A 626 -34.08 46.63 4.66
C THR A 626 -33.57 45.22 4.97
N LEU A 627 -32.27 45.00 4.76
CA LEU A 627 -31.56 43.79 5.18
C LEU A 627 -30.52 44.20 6.20
N THR A 628 -30.52 43.58 7.38
CA THR A 628 -29.54 43.88 8.43
C THR A 628 -28.69 42.66 8.71
N ILE A 629 -27.40 42.72 8.35
CA ILE A 629 -26.42 41.71 8.74
C ILE A 629 -26.12 41.91 10.23
N LYS A 630 -26.70 41.04 11.05
CA LYS A 630 -26.60 41.05 12.51
C LYS A 630 -25.22 40.50 12.93
N PRO A 631 -24.70 40.88 14.11
CA PRO A 631 -23.47 40.28 14.61
C PRO A 631 -23.65 38.80 14.91
N TYR A 632 -22.56 38.04 14.82
CA TYR A 632 -22.51 36.65 15.25
C TYR A 632 -22.10 36.57 16.72
N VAL A 633 -22.94 35.99 17.58
CA VAL A 633 -22.64 35.74 18.99
C VAL A 633 -22.11 34.31 19.13
N ASN A 634 -20.93 34.14 19.73
CA ASN A 634 -20.32 32.81 19.84
C ASN A 634 -20.77 32.08 21.12
N ASP A 635 -21.75 31.20 20.98
CA ASP A 635 -22.32 30.40 22.07
C ASP A 635 -21.32 29.42 22.72
N SER A 636 -20.31 28.95 21.97
CA SER A 636 -19.25 28.08 22.51
C SER A 636 -18.40 28.75 23.60
N TYR A 637 -18.42 30.08 23.67
CA TYR A 637 -17.82 30.88 24.73
C TYR A 637 -18.88 31.58 25.60
N GLN A 638 -20.07 30.97 25.78
CA GLN A 638 -21.16 31.54 26.59
C GLN A 638 -21.61 32.95 26.14
N GLY A 639 -21.44 33.29 24.85
CA GLY A 639 -21.73 34.61 24.31
C GLY A 639 -20.72 35.71 24.68
N LEU A 640 -19.53 35.37 25.21
CA LEU A 640 -18.47 36.33 25.57
C LEU A 640 -17.95 37.16 24.38
N PHE A 641 -18.15 36.70 23.14
CA PHE A 641 -17.66 37.35 21.93
C PHE A 641 -18.79 37.60 20.93
N THR A 642 -18.92 38.85 20.52
CA THR A 642 -19.90 39.34 19.53
C THR A 642 -19.13 39.87 18.33
N TYR A 643 -19.13 39.12 17.24
CA TYR A 643 -18.35 39.41 16.04
C TYR A 643 -19.17 40.25 15.04
N PHE A 644 -18.53 41.25 14.44
CA PHE A 644 -19.10 42.14 13.42
C PHE A 644 -18.40 41.94 12.05
N PRO A 645 -19.13 42.11 10.92
CA PRO A 645 -18.62 41.76 9.60
C PRO A 645 -17.44 42.64 9.13
N GLY A 646 -16.42 41.99 8.56
CA GLY A 646 -15.19 42.62 8.08
C GLY A 646 -14.49 41.81 7.00
N VAL A 647 -13.34 42.32 6.54
CA VAL A 647 -12.60 41.80 5.38
C VAL A 647 -11.12 41.66 5.70
N TYR A 648 -10.61 40.45 5.48
CA TYR A 648 -9.22 40.06 5.66
C TYR A 648 -8.56 39.77 4.30
N LYS A 649 -7.34 40.24 4.06
CA LYS A 649 -6.56 39.91 2.86
C LYS A 649 -5.39 38.98 3.23
N GLY A 650 -5.34 37.79 2.65
CA GLY A 650 -4.25 36.84 2.86
C GLY A 650 -4.45 35.51 2.14
N ASP A 651 -3.37 34.74 2.01
CA ASP A 651 -3.40 33.44 1.31
C ASP A 651 -4.22 32.38 2.06
N SER A 652 -4.41 32.57 3.37
CA SER A 652 -5.27 31.78 4.27
C SER A 652 -6.15 32.74 5.08
N PRO A 653 -7.38 32.38 5.49
CA PRO A 653 -8.17 33.21 6.41
C PRO A 653 -7.60 33.26 7.84
N TRP A 654 -6.67 32.36 8.22
CA TRP A 654 -6.23 32.24 9.62
C TRP A 654 -4.94 32.99 9.96
N TYR A 655 -3.99 33.10 9.02
CA TYR A 655 -2.64 33.59 9.30
C TYR A 655 -2.00 34.37 8.13
N GLY A 656 -1.06 35.25 8.45
CA GLY A 656 -0.12 35.87 7.50
C GLY A 656 -0.62 37.07 6.69
N GLY A 657 -1.90 37.42 6.81
CA GLY A 657 -2.55 38.51 6.07
C GLY A 657 -2.63 39.87 6.76
N THR A 658 -3.45 40.76 6.18
CA THR A 658 -3.71 42.14 6.61
C THR A 658 -5.21 42.40 6.65
N ASP A 659 -5.71 43.00 7.73
CA ASP A 659 -7.11 43.45 7.82
C ASP A 659 -7.33 44.63 6.86
N LEU A 660 -8.29 44.51 5.93
CA LEU A 660 -8.68 45.60 5.03
C LEU A 660 -9.86 46.42 5.59
N PHE A 661 -10.77 45.76 6.29
CA PHE A 661 -11.89 46.43 6.96
C PHE A 661 -12.28 45.66 8.23
N ARG A 662 -12.47 46.36 9.35
CA ARG A 662 -12.87 45.76 10.63
C ARG A 662 -14.21 46.39 11.07
N GLY A 663 -15.32 45.69 10.90
CA GLY A 663 -16.62 46.19 11.34
C GLY A 663 -16.74 46.30 12.86
N GLY A 664 -17.49 47.30 13.32
CA GLY A 664 -17.85 47.55 14.71
C GLY A 664 -19.35 47.77 14.94
N SER A 665 -20.20 47.57 13.92
CA SER A 665 -21.66 47.60 14.01
C SER A 665 -22.32 46.55 13.12
N GLU A 666 -23.63 46.40 13.26
CA GLU A 666 -24.46 45.74 12.24
C GLU A 666 -24.27 46.45 10.88
N MET A 667 -24.42 45.71 9.79
CA MET A 667 -24.45 46.28 8.43
C MET A 667 -25.90 46.40 7.97
N VAL A 668 -26.35 47.61 7.67
CA VAL A 668 -27.74 47.87 7.23
C VAL A 668 -27.73 48.17 5.74
N LEU A 669 -28.41 47.34 4.95
CA LEU A 669 -28.67 47.53 3.53
C LEU A 669 -30.07 48.11 3.36
N THR A 670 -30.21 49.33 2.82
CA THR A 670 -31.50 49.96 2.53
C THR A 670 -31.74 50.04 1.02
N ARG A 671 -32.86 49.52 0.53
CA ARG A 671 -33.16 49.43 -0.90
C ARG A 671 -33.27 50.81 -1.54
N VAL A 672 -32.60 50.99 -2.67
CA VAL A 672 -32.66 52.19 -3.50
C VAL A 672 -33.87 52.08 -4.44
N THR A 673 -34.72 53.10 -4.45
CA THR A 673 -35.90 53.17 -5.34
C THR A 673 -35.69 54.14 -6.49
N GLU A 674 -35.71 53.65 -7.74
CA GLU A 674 -35.85 54.38 -9.02
C GLU A 674 -36.30 53.38 -10.15
N PRO A 675 -36.77 53.81 -11.35
CA PRO A 675 -37.84 53.08 -12.07
C PRO A 675 -37.49 52.16 -13.27
N ASN A 676 -38.11 50.97 -13.30
CA ASN A 676 -38.54 50.10 -14.44
C ASN A 676 -37.69 49.85 -15.73
N ALA A 677 -37.25 48.57 -15.86
CA ALA A 677 -37.28 47.69 -17.08
C ALA A 677 -36.32 47.99 -18.29
N PRO A 678 -36.13 47.09 -19.32
CA PRO A 678 -36.71 45.75 -19.58
C PRO A 678 -35.74 44.61 -20.09
N ALA A 679 -36.34 43.45 -20.43
CA ALA A 679 -35.85 42.09 -20.79
C ALA A 679 -34.86 41.79 -21.96
N GLY A 680 -34.22 40.58 -21.89
CA GLY A 680 -33.53 39.77 -22.95
C GLY A 680 -32.29 39.01 -22.37
N GLY A 681 -32.03 37.67 -22.44
CA GLY A 681 -31.79 36.74 -23.58
C GLY A 681 -30.26 36.48 -23.80
N VAL A 682 -29.67 35.29 -24.06
CA VAL A 682 -30.07 33.90 -24.46
C VAL A 682 -28.94 32.86 -24.12
N LYS A 683 -29.24 31.54 -24.09
CA LYS A 683 -28.39 30.35 -23.75
C LYS A 683 -27.08 30.11 -24.57
N CYS A 684 -26.05 29.45 -23.98
CA CYS A 684 -25.58 28.06 -24.29
C CYS A 684 -24.19 27.56 -23.74
N ARG A 685 -24.21 26.45 -22.96
CA ARG A 685 -23.33 25.23 -22.93
C ARG A 685 -21.80 25.27 -22.60
N PRO A 686 -21.17 24.13 -22.16
CA PRO A 686 -20.30 24.11 -20.95
C PRO A 686 -18.89 23.47 -21.10
N VAL A 687 -18.30 23.08 -19.94
CA VAL A 687 -17.05 22.32 -19.60
C VAL A 687 -16.02 23.24 -18.92
N GLY A 688 -15.34 22.93 -17.81
CA GLY A 688 -15.27 21.77 -16.87
C GLY A 688 -14.10 22.07 -15.89
N SER A 689 -14.05 21.62 -14.63
CA SER A 689 -14.07 20.23 -14.15
C SER A 689 -13.98 20.09 -12.61
N PHE A 690 -14.58 19.04 -12.04
CA PHE A 690 -14.57 18.72 -10.60
C PHE A 690 -13.28 17.97 -10.15
N SER A 691 -12.90 18.09 -8.88
CA SER A 691 -11.63 17.53 -8.33
C SER A 691 -11.74 16.09 -7.79
N LEU A 692 -10.58 15.44 -7.64
CA LEU A 692 -10.43 14.01 -7.30
C LEU A 692 -10.60 13.71 -5.80
N PRO A 693 -11.08 12.50 -5.42
CA PRO A 693 -10.92 11.97 -4.06
C PRO A 693 -9.45 11.74 -3.70
N SER A 694 -9.08 12.13 -2.48
CA SER A 694 -7.75 11.88 -1.92
C SER A 694 -7.54 10.42 -1.52
N ARG A 695 -6.36 9.88 -1.86
CA ARG A 695 -5.67 8.69 -1.32
C ARG A 695 -6.50 7.68 -0.51
N VAL A 696 -6.51 6.45 -1.05
CA VAL A 696 -6.65 5.18 -0.33
C VAL A 696 -6.10 5.24 1.11
N SER A 697 -6.99 5.16 2.09
CA SER A 697 -6.71 4.53 3.37
C SER A 697 -7.21 3.09 3.30
N VAL A 698 -6.30 2.12 3.28
CA VAL A 698 -6.69 0.70 3.31
C VAL A 698 -7.22 0.41 4.71
N ASP A 699 -8.52 0.18 4.83
CA ASP A 699 -9.08 -0.45 6.01
C ASP A 699 -8.73 -1.94 5.96
N LEU A 700 -7.82 -2.38 6.82
CA LEU A 700 -7.45 -3.81 6.98
C LEU A 700 -8.13 -4.40 8.23
N SER A 701 -9.32 -3.94 8.59
CA SER A 701 -10.07 -4.48 9.74
C SER A 701 -10.67 -5.87 9.49
N ASP A 702 -10.74 -6.36 8.24
CA ASP A 702 -11.41 -7.63 7.91
C ASP A 702 -10.64 -8.56 6.94
N SER A 703 -9.30 -8.53 6.96
CA SER A 703 -8.48 -9.63 6.44
C SER A 703 -7.95 -10.48 7.59
N SER A 704 -8.58 -11.63 7.84
CA SER A 704 -8.12 -12.56 8.88
C SER A 704 -6.72 -13.12 8.59
N SER A 705 -5.86 -13.04 9.61
CA SER A 705 -4.61 -13.80 9.81
C SER A 705 -3.35 -13.54 8.95
N ASP A 706 -3.37 -12.87 7.78
CA ASP A 706 -2.12 -12.63 7.01
C ASP A 706 -1.99 -11.23 6.37
N GLU A 707 -1.73 -10.20 7.19
CA GLU A 707 -1.22 -8.92 6.68
C GLU A 707 0.23 -9.10 6.19
N SER A 708 0.50 -8.83 4.90
CA SER A 708 1.84 -9.02 4.33
C SER A 708 2.91 -8.23 5.11
N PRO A 709 4.15 -8.76 5.26
CA PRO A 709 5.20 -8.09 6.03
C PRO A 709 5.47 -6.65 5.59
N ARG A 710 5.34 -6.38 4.28
CA ARG A 710 5.52 -5.05 3.68
C ARG A 710 4.43 -4.04 4.05
N MET A 711 3.17 -4.48 4.21
CA MET A 711 2.08 -3.62 4.68
C MET A 711 2.25 -3.26 6.16
N ARG A 712 2.68 -4.23 6.99
CA ARG A 712 3.07 -3.97 8.39
C ARG A 712 4.21 -2.96 8.49
N MET A 713 5.28 -3.13 7.72
CA MET A 713 6.39 -2.15 7.67
C MET A 713 5.92 -0.74 7.26
N MET A 714 5.02 -0.60 6.27
CA MET A 714 4.44 0.70 5.90
C MET A 714 3.70 1.35 7.09
N ARG A 715 2.86 0.58 7.79
CA ARG A 715 2.10 1.07 8.96
C ARG A 715 3.03 1.50 10.09
N SER A 716 4.02 0.67 10.41
CA SER A 716 5.00 0.97 11.45
C SER A 716 5.83 2.20 11.10
N TYR A 717 6.21 2.40 9.84
CA TYR A 717 6.86 3.64 9.39
C TYR A 717 5.96 4.87 9.59
N ALA A 718 4.71 4.80 9.14
CA ALA A 718 3.74 5.90 9.27
C ALA A 718 3.42 6.26 10.74
N ALA A 719 3.49 5.31 11.66
CA ALA A 719 3.34 5.54 13.09
C ALA A 719 4.54 6.30 13.70
N HIS A 720 5.75 6.08 13.18
CA HIS A 720 6.97 6.72 13.67
C HIS A 720 7.22 8.09 13.04
N THR A 721 6.80 8.34 11.79
CA THR A 721 6.92 9.67 11.15
C THR A 721 5.95 10.73 11.69
N ASN A 722 4.98 10.33 12.54
CA ASN A 722 3.99 11.21 13.16
C ASN A 722 4.34 11.55 14.64
N ARG A 723 5.60 11.43 15.04
CA ARG A 723 6.11 11.73 16.40
C ARG A 723 7.22 12.78 16.40
#